data_AF-A0AAV7BRR3-F1
#
_entry.id   AF-A0AAV7BRR3-F1
#
_cell.length_a   1.000
_cell.length_b   1.000
_cell.length_c   1.000
_cell.angle_alpha   90.00
_cell.angle_beta   90.00
_cell.angle_gamma   90.00
#
_symmetry.space_group_name_H-M   'P 1'
#
loop_
_entity.id
_entity.type
_entity.pdbx_description
1 polymer ?
#
loop_
_entity_poly.entity_id
_entity_poly.type
_entity_poly.pdbx_seq_one_letter_code
_entity_poly.pdbx_strand_id
1 'polypeptide(L)'
;MTKAWQRLEINNVETLRRSNHSRSRRGHYWGLFLQLPGMKLKKQVTVCGAAIFCVAVFSLYLMLDKVQHDPPRRQNGGNFPRSQISVLQNRIEQLEQLLEENHEIISHIKDSVLELTANADGQPILLPYHTPNGTWVIPPDPRPSFYSISPKDCQFAVVNKGQNTDLQMLDIYTQLPFDNLDGGVWKQGFDITYDPTEWETEPLQVFVVPHSHNDPGWIKTFDKYYYDQTQHILNNMVVKLQEDPRRRFIWSEISFFSKWWDNINSQKRAAVRRLVNNGQLEMTTGGWVMPDEANTHYFAMIDQMIEGHQWLKKNIGVIPRSGWAVDPFGHSSTMPYLLKRSNLTSMLIQRVHYSIKKHFAATRSLEFMWRQTWDPDSGTDIFCHMMPFYSYDVPHTCGPDPKICCQFDFRRLPGGRINCPWKTPPRAITEANVAERANILLDQYRKKSKLYRSKVVLVPLGDDFRYDKMQEWDAQFLNYQKLFDYMNSHPELHVKAQFGTLSDYFDTLYKKTGVTPGMKPPDFPVLTGDFFSYADREDHYWTGYYTSRPFYKSMDRVLESHIRGAEILYSLAINHARRAGLESKYPLSDYALLTDARRNLGLFQHHDAITGTAKEAVVIDYGVRLLHSLMNLKRILINAAHYLVVADKEKYHYDHSVPFFSTDDSRLTQETLPEKTVIKLGTSPRYLVVFNPVEQNRLCVVSVLVNTPHVRVLTEEGQPMAVQLSPVWQSLTDMNPDVFQVSFTVRLPALGLSIFQLYMSFDAHTTLKSNVRVYLHGRDLNIKKQETFSVKLLETSTDDFYVENQYMQVWFSGVTGLLKGIKRSGEEQEQKIGMEFLIYGTRTSKDKSGAYLFLPDGDAKV
;
A
#
# COMPACT_ATOMS: atom_id res chain seq x y z
N MET A 1 -23.70 34.84 10.84
CA MET A 1 -23.44 36.27 11.13
C MET A 1 -22.07 36.62 10.59
N THR A 2 -22.04 37.72 9.86
CA THR A 2 -21.01 38.17 8.93
C THR A 2 -20.02 39.14 9.57
N LYS A 3 -18.79 39.13 9.04
CA LYS A 3 -17.71 40.15 9.07
C LYS A 3 -16.65 40.12 10.19
N ALA A 4 -15.44 40.50 9.74
CA ALA A 4 -14.15 40.70 10.43
C ALA A 4 -13.35 39.38 10.60
N TRP A 5 -12.21 39.18 9.94
CA TRP A 5 -11.02 40.04 9.96
C TRP A 5 -10.12 39.85 8.73
N GLN A 6 -9.52 40.94 8.26
CA GLN A 6 -8.42 40.99 7.29
C GLN A 6 -7.36 41.96 7.81
N ARG A 7 -6.07 41.63 7.56
CA ARG A 7 -4.82 42.42 7.68
C ARG A 7 -4.23 42.67 9.07
N LEU A 8 -2.98 42.20 9.25
CA LEU A 8 -1.81 43.07 9.43
C LEU A 8 -0.51 42.30 9.14
N GLU A 9 0.34 42.93 8.35
CA GLU A 9 1.67 42.52 7.91
C GLU A 9 2.72 43.41 8.60
N ILE A 10 3.92 42.83 8.83
CA ILE A 10 5.26 43.47 8.78
C ILE A 10 5.68 44.41 9.94
N ASN A 11 6.65 43.95 10.77
CA ASN A 11 8.01 44.50 10.99
C ASN A 11 8.60 44.09 12.35
N ASN A 12 9.77 43.42 12.36
CA ASN A 12 11.01 44.00 12.90
C ASN A 12 12.21 43.03 12.80
N VAL A 13 13.34 43.64 12.47
CA VAL A 13 14.69 43.11 12.24
C VAL A 13 15.61 43.56 13.39
N GLU A 14 16.75 42.86 13.56
CA GLU A 14 17.93 43.20 14.41
C GLU A 14 17.73 43.02 15.93
N THR A 15 18.67 42.57 16.76
CA THR A 15 20.13 42.48 16.74
C THR A 15 20.56 41.57 17.91
N LEU A 16 21.64 40.79 17.82
CA LEU A 16 22.74 40.78 18.81
C LEU A 16 23.85 39.79 18.44
N ARG A 17 25.05 40.36 18.37
CA ARG A 17 26.34 39.73 18.12
C ARG A 17 27.09 39.70 19.46
N ARG A 18 27.99 38.71 19.57
CA ARG A 18 29.27 38.68 20.34
C ARG A 18 29.33 38.03 21.74
N SER A 19 30.25 37.05 21.74
CA SER A 19 31.39 36.83 22.65
C SER A 19 31.20 35.88 23.83
N ASN A 20 32.00 34.81 23.87
CA ASN A 20 33.19 34.82 24.73
C ASN A 20 34.20 33.70 24.41
N HIS A 21 35.47 34.06 24.64
CA HIS A 21 36.67 33.23 24.64
C HIS A 21 36.74 32.26 25.82
N SER A 22 37.39 31.10 25.63
CA SER A 22 38.64 30.70 26.34
C SER A 22 39.02 29.27 25.91
N ARG A 23 40.17 29.03 25.25
CA ARG A 23 41.57 28.92 25.71
C ARG A 23 41.91 27.60 26.42
N SER A 24 43.08 27.05 26.04
CA SER A 24 43.92 26.03 26.72
C SER A 24 43.72 24.59 26.19
N ARG A 25 44.73 23.80 25.80
CA ARG A 25 46.19 23.93 25.80
C ARG A 25 46.80 22.81 24.91
N ARG A 26 47.80 23.18 24.11
CA ARG A 26 49.12 22.56 23.88
C ARG A 26 49.24 21.02 23.88
N GLY A 27 49.80 20.52 22.78
CA GLY A 27 50.74 19.40 22.73
C GLY A 27 51.59 19.52 21.46
N HIS A 28 52.82 20.04 21.61
CA HIS A 28 53.86 20.14 20.58
C HIS A 28 54.63 18.81 20.42
N TYR A 29 55.08 18.50 19.19
CA TYR A 29 56.40 17.95 18.78
C TYR A 29 56.39 17.98 17.23
N TRP A 30 56.99 18.93 16.49
CA TRP A 30 58.40 19.18 16.11
C TRP A 30 59.18 17.97 15.54
N GLY A 31 59.70 18.16 14.32
CA GLY A 31 60.80 17.37 13.70
C GLY A 31 60.53 16.96 12.25
N LEU A 32 60.63 17.86 11.26
CA LEU A 32 61.81 18.26 10.45
C LEU A 32 62.00 17.49 9.12
N PHE A 33 61.79 18.25 8.04
CA PHE A 33 62.49 18.31 6.73
C PHE A 33 63.49 17.21 6.34
N LEU A 34 63.37 16.70 5.10
CA LEU A 34 64.41 16.83 4.05
C LEU A 34 63.95 16.33 2.65
N GLN A 35 64.06 17.26 1.69
CA GLN A 35 64.50 17.16 0.28
C GLN A 35 64.08 16.00 -0.66
N LEU A 36 63.51 16.43 -1.80
CA LEU A 36 63.45 15.81 -3.14
C LEU A 36 64.84 15.35 -3.65
N PRO A 37 64.95 14.30 -4.51
CA PRO A 37 64.81 14.50 -5.97
C PRO A 37 64.18 13.31 -6.75
N GLY A 38 63.74 13.57 -7.98
CA GLY A 38 63.16 12.56 -8.87
C GLY A 38 64.18 11.73 -9.67
N MET A 39 63.75 10.55 -10.16
CA MET A 39 63.90 10.07 -11.56
C MET A 39 63.52 8.57 -11.69
N LYS A 40 62.65 8.29 -12.67
CA LYS A 40 62.49 7.10 -13.56
C LYS A 40 63.10 5.73 -13.14
N LEU A 41 62.24 4.70 -13.00
CA LEU A 41 62.53 3.27 -13.30
C LEU A 41 61.27 2.63 -13.93
N LYS A 42 61.17 2.34 -15.24
CA LYS A 42 61.71 1.24 -16.07
C LYS A 42 61.28 -0.19 -15.67
N LYS A 43 60.39 -0.76 -16.51
CA LYS A 43 60.31 -2.14 -17.06
C LYS A 43 60.54 -3.40 -16.19
N GLN A 44 60.87 -3.32 -14.90
CA GLN A 44 61.09 -4.51 -14.06
C GLN A 44 59.83 -5.04 -13.34
N VAL A 45 58.81 -4.21 -13.09
CA VAL A 45 57.58 -4.64 -12.40
C VAL A 45 56.72 -5.58 -13.25
N THR A 46 56.74 -5.42 -14.58
CA THR A 46 55.99 -6.28 -15.51
C THR A 46 56.62 -7.68 -15.63
N VAL A 47 57.94 -7.80 -15.47
CA VAL A 47 58.64 -9.10 -15.53
C VAL A 47 58.43 -9.90 -14.26
N CYS A 48 58.38 -9.26 -13.09
CA CYS A 48 58.02 -9.95 -11.83
C CYS A 48 56.55 -10.41 -11.82
N GLY A 49 55.62 -9.61 -12.38
CA GLY A 49 54.21 -10.00 -12.50
C GLY A 49 54.00 -11.19 -13.44
N ALA A 50 54.69 -11.22 -14.58
CA ALA A 50 54.63 -12.33 -15.52
C ALA A 50 55.25 -13.62 -14.95
N ALA A 51 56.37 -13.52 -14.21
CA ALA A 51 56.98 -14.68 -13.57
C ALA A 51 56.08 -15.30 -12.49
N ILE A 52 55.39 -14.49 -11.69
CA ILE A 52 54.44 -14.96 -10.68
C ILE A 52 53.23 -15.63 -11.34
N PHE A 53 52.73 -15.08 -12.46
CA PHE A 53 51.64 -15.68 -13.22
C PHE A 53 52.06 -17.03 -13.84
N CYS A 54 53.26 -17.12 -14.43
CA CYS A 54 53.77 -18.38 -14.96
C CYS A 54 54.00 -19.42 -13.86
N VAL A 55 54.52 -19.04 -12.69
CA VAL A 55 54.66 -19.96 -11.54
C VAL A 55 53.31 -20.42 -11.02
N ALA A 56 52.30 -19.55 -10.98
CA ALA A 56 50.94 -19.94 -10.57
C ALA A 56 50.30 -20.92 -11.56
N VAL A 57 50.43 -20.69 -12.87
CA VAL A 57 49.93 -21.58 -13.91
C VAL A 57 50.68 -22.91 -13.91
N PHE A 58 52.00 -22.90 -13.76
CA PHE A 58 52.81 -24.13 -13.69
C PHE A 58 52.56 -24.91 -12.39
N SER A 59 52.27 -24.23 -11.28
CA SER A 59 51.88 -24.87 -10.02
C SER A 59 50.49 -25.48 -10.10
N LEU A 60 49.55 -24.85 -10.81
CA LEU A 60 48.23 -25.42 -11.09
C LEU A 60 48.34 -26.65 -12.00
N TYR A 61 49.23 -26.60 -12.99
CA TYR A 61 49.52 -27.71 -13.89
C TYR A 61 50.17 -28.89 -13.14
N LEU A 62 51.14 -28.63 -12.26
CA LEU A 62 51.76 -29.66 -11.42
C LEU A 62 50.82 -30.21 -10.33
N MET A 63 49.84 -29.43 -9.86
CA MET A 63 48.78 -29.94 -8.98
C MET A 63 47.81 -30.85 -9.73
N LEU A 64 47.43 -30.51 -10.97
CA LEU A 64 46.60 -31.35 -11.83
C LEU A 64 47.32 -32.65 -12.23
N ASP A 65 48.64 -32.59 -12.43
CA ASP A 65 49.49 -33.76 -12.74
C ASP A 65 49.67 -34.69 -11.51
N LYS A 66 49.65 -34.13 -10.28
CA LYS A 66 49.69 -34.90 -9.03
C LYS A 66 48.37 -35.56 -8.62
N VAL A 67 47.23 -35.15 -9.19
CA VAL A 67 45.92 -35.78 -8.94
C VAL A 67 45.76 -37.08 -9.74
N GLN A 68 46.71 -37.44 -10.61
CA GLN A 68 46.69 -38.68 -11.40
C GLN A 68 47.53 -39.86 -10.86
N HIS A 69 48.07 -39.81 -9.64
CA HIS A 69 48.83 -40.94 -9.08
C HIS A 69 48.35 -41.32 -7.68
N ASP A 70 47.48 -42.34 -7.59
CA ASP A 70 47.34 -43.17 -6.39
C ASP A 70 48.30 -44.39 -6.47
N PRO A 71 48.93 -44.81 -5.36
CA PRO A 71 50.05 -45.75 -5.36
C PRO A 71 49.63 -47.24 -5.40
N PRO A 72 50.56 -48.16 -5.75
CA PRO A 72 50.21 -49.52 -6.16
C PRO A 72 50.02 -50.47 -4.96
N ARG A 73 48.90 -51.20 -4.92
CA ARG A 73 48.79 -52.45 -4.17
C ARG A 73 49.12 -53.63 -5.09
N ARG A 74 50.22 -54.30 -4.76
CA ARG A 74 50.71 -55.55 -5.36
C ARG A 74 49.63 -56.65 -5.34
N GLN A 75 49.43 -57.32 -6.48
CA GLN A 75 49.45 -58.79 -6.55
C GLN A 75 49.69 -59.26 -7.99
N ASN A 76 50.43 -60.37 -8.09
CA ASN A 76 51.04 -60.93 -9.28
C ASN A 76 50.04 -61.48 -10.32
N GLY A 77 50.41 -61.35 -11.60
CA GLY A 77 50.40 -62.47 -12.54
C GLY A 77 49.17 -62.64 -13.44
N GLY A 78 49.37 -62.40 -14.74
CA GLY A 78 48.77 -63.21 -15.82
C GLY A 78 47.53 -62.68 -16.53
N ASN A 79 47.69 -62.50 -17.85
CA ASN A 79 46.68 -62.32 -18.92
C ASN A 79 45.92 -60.99 -19.05
N PHE A 80 46.17 -60.30 -20.17
CA PHE A 80 45.42 -59.15 -20.69
C PHE A 80 44.00 -59.54 -21.13
N PRO A 81 42.92 -58.96 -20.57
CA PRO A 81 41.55 -59.16 -21.05
C PRO A 81 41.07 -58.00 -21.95
N ARG A 82 40.24 -58.34 -22.94
CA ARG A 82 39.50 -57.46 -23.88
C ARG A 82 38.67 -56.31 -23.26
N SER A 83 38.66 -56.15 -21.93
CA SER A 83 37.80 -55.18 -21.20
C SER A 83 38.40 -53.78 -21.03
N GLN A 84 39.71 -53.58 -21.27
CA GLN A 84 40.29 -52.22 -21.24
C GLN A 84 40.10 -51.46 -22.55
N ILE A 85 39.93 -52.16 -23.68
CA ILE A 85 39.69 -51.53 -24.99
C ILE A 85 38.29 -50.90 -25.03
N SER A 86 37.27 -51.56 -24.47
CA SER A 86 35.91 -51.00 -24.41
C SER A 86 35.82 -49.76 -23.52
N VAL A 87 36.63 -49.68 -22.46
CA VAL A 87 36.69 -48.48 -21.59
C VAL A 87 37.37 -47.31 -22.30
N LEU A 88 38.39 -47.59 -23.11
CA LEU A 88 39.03 -46.58 -23.97
C LEU A 88 38.09 -46.13 -25.09
N GLN A 89 37.33 -47.04 -25.69
CA GLN A 89 36.39 -46.75 -26.77
C GLN A 89 35.22 -45.90 -26.27
N ASN A 90 34.64 -46.23 -25.11
CA ASN A 90 33.63 -45.39 -24.47
C ASN A 90 34.16 -43.99 -24.10
N ARG A 91 35.43 -43.88 -23.65
CA ARG A 91 36.04 -42.57 -23.35
C ARG A 91 36.27 -41.74 -24.61
N ILE A 92 36.59 -42.38 -25.74
CA ILE A 92 36.75 -41.69 -27.02
C ILE A 92 35.38 -41.20 -27.53
N GLU A 93 34.34 -42.03 -27.50
CA GLU A 93 32.97 -41.60 -27.86
C GLU A 93 32.48 -40.47 -26.96
N GLN A 94 32.76 -40.52 -25.66
CA GLN A 94 32.37 -39.47 -24.72
C GLN A 94 33.14 -38.15 -24.97
N LEU A 95 34.41 -38.24 -25.40
CA LEU A 95 35.21 -37.09 -25.79
C LEU A 95 34.74 -36.51 -27.12
N GLU A 96 34.38 -37.34 -28.10
CA GLU A 96 33.82 -36.89 -29.38
C GLU A 96 32.49 -36.16 -29.16
N GLN A 97 31.60 -36.72 -28.32
CA GLN A 97 30.34 -36.08 -27.96
C GLN A 97 30.54 -34.73 -27.26
N LEU A 98 31.49 -34.63 -26.32
CA LEU A 98 31.84 -33.36 -25.67
C LEU A 98 32.49 -32.35 -26.63
N LEU A 99 33.16 -32.83 -27.68
CA LEU A 99 33.80 -31.97 -28.69
C LEU A 99 32.78 -31.43 -29.69
N GLU A 100 31.74 -32.21 -29.96
CA GLU A 100 30.58 -31.82 -30.78
C GLU A 100 29.67 -30.84 -30.03
N GLU A 101 29.40 -31.09 -28.74
CA GLU A 101 28.70 -30.13 -27.87
C GLU A 101 29.49 -28.81 -27.75
N ASN A 102 30.82 -28.86 -27.63
CA ASN A 102 31.63 -27.64 -27.65
C ASN A 102 31.61 -26.95 -29.03
N HIS A 103 31.53 -27.69 -30.14
CA HIS A 103 31.38 -27.10 -31.47
C HIS A 103 30.02 -26.40 -31.62
N GLU A 104 28.93 -26.98 -31.11
CA GLU A 104 27.63 -26.31 -31.06
C GLU A 104 27.65 -25.07 -30.16
N ILE A 105 28.24 -25.15 -28.97
CA ILE A 105 28.38 -23.99 -28.07
C ILE A 105 29.20 -22.88 -28.73
N ILE A 106 30.31 -23.23 -29.39
CA ILE A 106 31.14 -22.26 -30.13
C ILE A 106 30.39 -21.70 -31.34
N SER A 107 29.58 -22.51 -32.03
CA SER A 107 28.69 -22.06 -33.10
C SER A 107 27.68 -21.05 -32.56
N HIS A 108 26.99 -21.36 -31.46
CA HIS A 108 26.05 -20.45 -30.81
C HIS A 108 26.70 -19.18 -30.30
N ILE A 109 27.91 -19.24 -29.75
CA ILE A 109 28.69 -18.06 -29.36
C ILE A 109 29.08 -17.26 -30.59
N LYS A 110 29.51 -17.90 -31.67
CA LYS A 110 29.88 -17.24 -32.93
C LYS A 110 28.68 -16.57 -33.58
N ASP A 111 27.51 -17.22 -33.58
CA ASP A 111 26.25 -16.66 -34.08
C ASP A 111 25.78 -15.51 -33.19
N SER A 112 25.89 -15.65 -31.86
CA SER A 112 25.61 -14.56 -30.91
C SER A 112 26.57 -13.38 -31.09
N VAL A 113 27.85 -13.66 -31.35
CA VAL A 113 28.87 -12.63 -31.63
C VAL A 113 28.64 -11.99 -32.99
N LEU A 114 28.19 -12.75 -34.00
CA LEU A 114 27.81 -12.25 -35.33
C LEU A 114 26.53 -11.40 -35.25
N GLU A 115 25.55 -11.76 -34.42
CA GLU A 115 24.39 -10.91 -34.10
C GLU A 115 24.81 -9.64 -33.34
N LEU A 116 25.73 -9.75 -32.38
CA LEU A 116 26.25 -8.61 -31.64
C LEU A 116 27.12 -7.70 -32.50
N THR A 117 27.86 -8.23 -33.49
CA THR A 117 28.69 -7.45 -34.42
C THR A 117 27.89 -6.90 -35.60
N ALA A 118 26.86 -7.61 -36.08
CA ALA A 118 25.88 -7.06 -37.03
C ALA A 118 25.05 -5.92 -36.40
N ASN A 119 24.93 -5.89 -35.07
CA ASN A 119 24.34 -4.78 -34.31
C ASN A 119 25.38 -3.78 -33.76
N ALA A 120 26.68 -3.99 -34.01
CA ALA A 120 27.76 -3.09 -33.55
C ALA A 120 28.09 -1.97 -34.56
N ASP A 121 27.75 -2.16 -35.85
CA ASP A 121 27.62 -1.05 -36.77
C ASP A 121 26.32 -0.32 -36.41
N GLY A 122 26.47 0.72 -35.58
CA GLY A 122 25.36 1.47 -35.02
C GLY A 122 24.32 1.78 -36.09
N GLN A 123 23.07 1.34 -35.85
CA GLN A 123 21.94 1.99 -36.51
C GLN A 123 22.13 3.50 -36.33
N PRO A 124 22.02 4.31 -37.39
CA PRO A 124 22.00 5.74 -37.22
C PRO A 124 20.91 6.01 -36.19
N ILE A 125 21.24 6.69 -35.10
CA ILE A 125 20.20 7.34 -34.30
C ILE A 125 19.52 8.24 -35.32
N LEU A 126 18.36 7.82 -35.82
CA LEU A 126 17.58 8.63 -36.73
C LEU A 126 17.26 9.87 -35.89
N LEU A 127 17.93 10.97 -36.23
CA LEU A 127 17.64 12.25 -35.64
C LEU A 127 16.21 12.60 -36.07
N PRO A 128 15.45 13.30 -35.22
CA PRO A 128 14.22 13.94 -35.64
C PRO A 128 14.46 14.63 -37.00
N TYR A 129 13.62 14.35 -37.99
CA TYR A 129 13.81 14.89 -39.34
C TYR A 129 12.57 15.65 -39.78
N HIS A 130 12.82 16.66 -40.61
CA HIS A 130 11.81 17.61 -41.08
C HIS A 130 11.12 17.05 -42.32
N THR A 131 9.80 16.89 -42.28
CA THR A 131 9.05 16.59 -43.50
C THR A 131 8.85 17.86 -44.34
N PRO A 132 8.64 17.75 -45.67
CA PRO A 132 8.31 18.90 -46.51
C PRO A 132 7.06 19.68 -46.06
N ASN A 133 6.20 19.05 -45.25
CA ASN A 133 4.95 19.63 -44.73
C ASN A 133 5.13 20.38 -43.40
N GLY A 134 6.36 20.59 -42.92
CA GLY A 134 6.63 21.34 -41.69
C GLY A 134 6.43 20.55 -40.40
N THR A 135 6.23 19.23 -40.47
CA THR A 135 6.12 18.35 -39.29
C THR A 135 7.42 17.63 -39.03
N TRP A 136 7.83 17.60 -37.77
CA TRP A 136 8.95 16.77 -37.33
C TRP A 136 8.45 15.35 -37.12
N VAL A 137 9.14 14.40 -37.76
CA VAL A 137 8.94 12.99 -37.47
C VAL A 137 10.00 12.62 -36.45
N ILE A 138 9.55 12.31 -35.23
CA ILE A 138 10.39 11.59 -34.28
C ILE A 138 10.41 10.15 -34.81
N PRO A 139 11.59 9.64 -35.20
CA PRO A 139 11.70 8.31 -35.77
C PRO A 139 11.14 7.32 -34.75
N PRO A 140 10.30 6.37 -35.18
CA PRO A 140 9.74 5.39 -34.28
C PRO A 140 10.92 4.68 -33.61
N ASP A 141 10.99 4.76 -32.28
CA ASP A 141 11.98 4.00 -31.54
C ASP A 141 11.59 2.52 -31.67
N PRO A 142 12.36 1.70 -32.41
CA PRO A 142 11.98 0.33 -32.69
C PRO A 142 11.99 -0.54 -31.42
N ARG A 143 12.59 -0.05 -30.33
CA ARG A 143 12.66 -0.76 -29.07
C ARG A 143 11.30 -0.69 -28.36
N PRO A 144 10.68 -1.84 -28.09
CA PRO A 144 9.35 -1.87 -27.49
C PRO A 144 9.35 -1.15 -26.14
N SER A 145 8.27 -0.40 -25.88
CA SER A 145 8.09 0.37 -24.64
C SER A 145 7.83 -0.52 -23.42
N PHE A 146 7.46 -1.78 -23.65
CA PHE A 146 7.23 -2.81 -22.64
C PHE A 146 7.80 -4.13 -23.14
N TYR A 147 8.34 -4.95 -22.25
CA TYR A 147 8.67 -6.33 -22.61
C TYR A 147 7.38 -7.05 -23.02
N SER A 148 7.43 -7.81 -24.12
CA SER A 148 6.35 -8.72 -24.47
C SER A 148 6.21 -9.73 -23.34
N ILE A 149 5.08 -9.72 -22.64
CA ILE A 149 4.78 -10.75 -21.65
C ILE A 149 4.66 -12.06 -22.43
N SER A 150 5.45 -13.08 -22.04
CA SER A 150 5.29 -14.39 -22.66
C SER A 150 3.86 -14.85 -22.40
N PRO A 151 3.12 -15.33 -23.42
CA PRO A 151 1.81 -15.92 -23.19
C PRO A 151 1.85 -17.05 -22.14
N LYS A 152 3.03 -17.68 -21.94
CA LYS A 152 3.26 -18.68 -20.89
C LYS A 152 3.20 -18.07 -19.48
N ASP A 153 3.66 -16.83 -19.29
CA ASP A 153 3.64 -16.14 -17.98
C ASP A 153 2.20 -15.78 -17.56
N CYS A 154 1.31 -15.61 -18.53
CA CYS A 154 -0.12 -15.39 -18.32
C CYS A 154 -0.94 -16.68 -18.25
N GLN A 155 -0.32 -17.87 -18.30
CA GLN A 155 -1.08 -19.13 -18.29
C GLN A 155 -2.02 -19.25 -17.09
N PHE A 156 -1.63 -18.72 -15.92
CA PHE A 156 -2.49 -18.72 -14.73
C PHE A 156 -3.77 -17.87 -14.91
N ALA A 157 -3.73 -16.82 -15.75
CA ALA A 157 -4.86 -15.93 -16.03
C ALA A 157 -5.73 -16.41 -17.21
N VAL A 158 -5.15 -17.18 -18.15
CA VAL A 158 -5.84 -17.72 -19.33
C VAL A 158 -6.55 -19.03 -19.02
N VAL A 159 -6.04 -19.78 -18.05
CA VAL A 159 -6.64 -21.03 -17.61
C VAL A 159 -7.88 -20.72 -16.80
N ASN A 160 -9.04 -20.75 -17.47
CA ASN A 160 -10.36 -20.74 -16.85
C ASN A 160 -10.60 -22.07 -16.12
N LYS A 161 -9.80 -22.34 -15.08
CA LYS A 161 -10.03 -23.43 -14.13
C LYS A 161 -11.05 -22.94 -13.12
N GLY A 162 -12.27 -22.74 -13.61
CA GLY A 162 -13.45 -22.68 -12.76
C GLY A 162 -13.57 -24.01 -12.03
N GLN A 163 -12.88 -24.14 -10.91
CA GLN A 163 -13.40 -24.98 -9.85
C GLN A 163 -14.62 -24.23 -9.32
N ASN A 164 -15.79 -24.86 -9.42
CA ASN A 164 -16.98 -24.42 -8.69
C ASN A 164 -16.60 -24.40 -7.20
N THR A 165 -16.20 -23.24 -6.68
CA THR A 165 -16.09 -23.08 -5.23
C THR A 165 -17.47 -23.27 -4.64
N ASP A 166 -17.53 -23.76 -3.40
CA ASP A 166 -18.80 -24.06 -2.75
C ASP A 166 -19.73 -22.83 -2.74
N LEU A 167 -19.14 -21.63 -2.64
CA LEU A 167 -19.81 -20.34 -2.68
C LEU A 167 -19.06 -19.38 -3.62
N GLN A 168 -19.79 -18.71 -4.51
CA GLN A 168 -19.26 -17.67 -5.39
C GLN A 168 -20.17 -16.43 -5.23
N MET A 169 -19.60 -15.30 -4.85
CA MET A 169 -20.39 -14.13 -4.42
C MET A 169 -21.25 -13.52 -5.54
N LEU A 170 -20.77 -13.49 -6.79
CA LEU A 170 -21.55 -13.01 -7.94
C LEU A 170 -22.78 -13.90 -8.21
N ASP A 171 -22.63 -15.22 -8.09
CA ASP A 171 -23.74 -16.18 -8.20
C ASP A 171 -24.75 -15.99 -7.07
N ILE A 172 -24.26 -15.80 -5.84
CA ILE A 172 -25.10 -15.50 -4.67
C ILE A 172 -25.88 -14.19 -4.88
N TYR A 173 -25.21 -13.12 -5.34
CA TYR A 173 -25.86 -11.85 -5.64
C TYR A 173 -26.94 -11.99 -6.71
N THR A 174 -26.73 -12.86 -7.71
CA THR A 174 -27.73 -13.09 -8.77
C THR A 174 -28.96 -13.85 -8.25
N GLN A 175 -28.79 -14.69 -7.23
CA GLN A 175 -29.85 -15.53 -6.67
C GLN A 175 -30.63 -14.87 -5.52
N LEU A 176 -30.01 -13.94 -4.79
CA LEU A 176 -30.63 -13.31 -3.63
C LEU A 176 -31.70 -12.28 -4.04
N PRO A 177 -32.89 -12.30 -3.42
CA PRO A 177 -33.94 -11.32 -3.71
C PRO A 177 -33.70 -9.95 -3.06
N PHE A 178 -32.77 -9.86 -2.11
CA PHE A 178 -32.50 -8.66 -1.30
C PHE A 178 -33.75 -8.08 -0.62
N ASP A 179 -34.62 -8.96 -0.12
CA ASP A 179 -35.82 -8.60 0.63
C ASP A 179 -35.46 -8.04 2.03
N ASN A 180 -36.12 -6.95 2.42
CA ASN A 180 -35.96 -6.33 3.73
C ASN A 180 -37.15 -6.64 4.65
N LEU A 181 -37.37 -7.93 4.94
CA LEU A 181 -38.44 -8.39 5.83
C LEU A 181 -38.04 -8.27 7.32
N ASP A 182 -38.99 -7.92 8.19
CA ASP A 182 -38.77 -7.88 9.64
C ASP A 182 -38.64 -9.29 10.21
N GLY A 183 -37.42 -9.67 10.62
CA GLY A 183 -37.07 -10.95 11.21
C GLY A 183 -37.42 -11.11 12.70
N GLY A 184 -38.10 -10.13 13.31
CA GLY A 184 -38.48 -10.16 14.72
C GLY A 184 -37.46 -9.46 15.62
N VAL A 185 -36.99 -10.13 16.67
CA VAL A 185 -35.98 -9.54 17.60
C VAL A 185 -34.64 -9.36 16.89
N TRP A 186 -34.27 -10.30 16.02
CA TRP A 186 -33.21 -10.12 15.03
C TRP A 186 -33.83 -9.56 13.76
N LYS A 187 -33.87 -8.22 13.70
CA LYS A 187 -34.62 -7.47 12.67
C LYS A 187 -34.32 -7.87 11.23
N GLN A 188 -33.09 -8.27 10.92
CA GLN A 188 -32.62 -8.56 9.57
C GLN A 188 -32.43 -10.05 9.29
N GLY A 189 -32.86 -10.92 10.22
CA GLY A 189 -32.72 -12.35 10.07
C GLY A 189 -34.04 -13.07 10.18
N PHE A 190 -34.09 -14.05 11.07
CA PHE A 190 -35.22 -14.93 11.31
C PHE A 190 -35.21 -15.39 12.78
N ASP A 191 -36.32 -15.97 13.23
CA ASP A 191 -36.38 -16.54 14.58
C ASP A 191 -35.52 -17.80 14.68
N ILE A 192 -34.65 -17.83 15.69
CA ILE A 192 -33.67 -18.91 15.87
C ILE A 192 -34.14 -19.82 17.01
N THR A 193 -34.39 -21.08 16.66
CA THR A 193 -34.73 -22.14 17.60
C THR A 193 -33.64 -23.22 17.64
N TYR A 194 -33.59 -23.98 18.72
CA TYR A 194 -32.64 -25.07 18.92
C TYR A 194 -33.27 -26.18 19.77
N ASP A 195 -32.74 -27.39 19.64
CA ASP A 195 -33.10 -28.51 20.52
C ASP A 195 -32.31 -28.37 21.83
N PRO A 196 -32.96 -28.35 23.01
CA PRO A 196 -32.27 -28.27 24.29
C PRO A 196 -31.24 -29.38 24.54
N THR A 197 -31.40 -30.55 23.90
CA THR A 197 -30.54 -31.73 24.10
C THR A 197 -29.29 -31.74 23.22
N GLU A 198 -29.12 -30.77 22.32
CA GLU A 198 -28.06 -30.75 21.28
C GLU A 198 -26.61 -30.76 21.83
N TRP A 199 -26.42 -30.30 23.07
CA TRP A 199 -25.11 -30.20 23.71
C TRP A 199 -24.83 -31.31 24.74
N GLU A 200 -25.74 -32.26 24.93
CA GLU A 200 -25.56 -33.36 25.91
C GLU A 200 -24.31 -34.20 25.61
N THR A 201 -24.03 -34.44 24.32
CA THR A 201 -22.88 -35.22 23.86
C THR A 201 -21.59 -34.41 23.73
N GLU A 202 -21.71 -33.12 23.43
CA GLU A 202 -20.57 -32.22 23.25
C GLU A 202 -20.93 -30.81 23.75
N PRO A 203 -20.34 -30.36 24.87
CA PRO A 203 -20.62 -29.06 25.44
C PRO A 203 -20.30 -27.90 24.49
N LEU A 204 -21.15 -26.87 24.53
CA LEU A 204 -20.92 -25.62 23.83
C LEU A 204 -19.67 -24.92 24.39
N GLN A 205 -18.71 -24.58 23.55
CA GLN A 205 -17.56 -23.76 23.98
C GLN A 205 -17.79 -22.30 23.62
N VAL A 206 -17.74 -21.42 24.61
CA VAL A 206 -17.98 -19.99 24.42
C VAL A 206 -16.72 -19.21 24.81
N PHE A 207 -16.19 -18.46 23.85
CA PHE A 207 -15.09 -17.52 24.07
C PHE A 207 -15.62 -16.10 24.01
N VAL A 208 -15.68 -15.45 25.16
CA VAL A 208 -15.95 -14.02 25.26
C VAL A 208 -14.64 -13.26 25.07
N VAL A 209 -14.56 -12.41 24.05
CA VAL A 209 -13.32 -11.76 23.62
C VAL A 209 -13.39 -10.24 23.83
N PRO A 210 -12.85 -9.73 24.96
CA PRO A 210 -12.79 -8.30 25.22
C PRO A 210 -11.95 -7.54 24.19
N HIS A 211 -12.49 -6.46 23.63
CA HIS A 211 -11.80 -5.59 22.68
C HIS A 211 -12.18 -4.12 22.88
N SER A 212 -11.42 -3.21 22.29
CA SER A 212 -11.76 -1.78 22.22
C SER A 212 -11.43 -1.28 20.82
N HIS A 213 -12.44 -0.85 20.07
CA HIS A 213 -12.22 -0.29 18.73
C HIS A 213 -11.74 1.16 18.88
N ASN A 214 -10.56 1.49 18.35
CA ASN A 214 -9.93 2.80 18.56
C ASN A 214 -9.59 3.42 17.22
N ASP A 215 -10.48 4.29 16.72
CA ASP A 215 -10.29 5.02 15.46
C ASP A 215 -9.06 5.93 15.50
N PRO A 216 -8.07 5.71 14.62
CA PRO A 216 -6.92 6.59 14.48
C PRO A 216 -7.23 7.98 13.87
N GLY A 217 -8.48 8.45 14.02
CA GLY A 217 -8.98 9.77 13.66
C GLY A 217 -10.31 9.67 12.92
N TRP A 218 -11.38 10.21 13.51
CA TRP A 218 -12.75 10.13 12.98
C TRP A 218 -13.56 11.38 13.36
N ILE A 219 -14.09 11.44 14.58
CA ILE A 219 -14.73 12.65 15.11
C ILE A 219 -13.73 13.54 15.87
N LYS A 220 -12.62 12.96 16.32
CA LYS A 220 -11.46 13.64 16.91
C LYS A 220 -10.21 13.23 16.12
N THR A 221 -9.17 14.05 16.18
CA THR A 221 -7.87 13.71 15.57
C THR A 221 -7.23 12.53 16.29
N PHE A 222 -6.28 11.86 15.63
CA PHE A 222 -5.45 10.81 16.22
C PHE A 222 -4.91 11.21 17.61
N ASP A 223 -4.23 12.36 17.69
CA ASP A 223 -3.63 12.83 18.95
C ASP A 223 -4.70 13.16 20.00
N LYS A 224 -5.84 13.71 19.60
CA LYS A 224 -6.90 14.04 20.56
C LYS A 224 -7.57 12.79 21.13
N TYR A 225 -7.83 11.77 20.32
CA TYR A 225 -8.30 10.47 20.83
C TYR A 225 -7.27 9.82 21.77
N TYR A 226 -5.99 9.90 21.41
CA TYR A 226 -4.91 9.38 22.24
C TYR A 226 -4.96 9.94 23.67
N TYR A 227 -4.98 11.27 23.80
CA TYR A 227 -4.97 11.92 25.11
C TYR A 227 -6.32 11.82 25.84
N ASP A 228 -7.44 11.92 25.13
CA ASP A 228 -8.76 11.91 25.78
C ASP A 228 -9.17 10.50 26.24
N GLN A 229 -8.75 9.43 25.55
CA GLN A 229 -9.31 8.08 25.70
C GLN A 229 -8.26 6.95 25.60
N THR A 230 -7.58 6.81 24.46
CA THR A 230 -6.78 5.60 24.17
C THR A 230 -5.62 5.38 25.14
N GLN A 231 -4.95 6.45 25.59
CA GLN A 231 -3.92 6.34 26.61
C GLN A 231 -4.46 5.76 27.93
N HIS A 232 -5.69 6.12 28.32
CA HIS A 232 -6.32 5.59 29.52
C HIS A 232 -6.67 4.11 29.36
N ILE A 233 -7.18 3.72 28.20
CA ILE A 233 -7.49 2.31 27.86
C ILE A 233 -6.23 1.45 28.02
N LEU A 234 -5.13 1.84 27.38
CA LEU A 234 -3.86 1.09 27.41
C LEU A 234 -3.20 1.10 28.79
N ASN A 235 -3.28 2.20 29.54
CA ASN A 235 -2.81 2.24 30.93
C ASN A 235 -3.60 1.27 31.82
N ASN A 236 -4.93 1.26 31.69
CA ASN A 236 -5.79 0.38 32.46
C ASN A 236 -5.58 -1.08 32.06
N MET A 237 -5.41 -1.39 30.77
CA MET A 237 -5.11 -2.73 30.27
C MET A 237 -3.92 -3.36 31.00
N VAL A 238 -2.79 -2.65 31.12
CA VAL A 238 -1.59 -3.19 31.79
C VAL A 238 -1.87 -3.53 33.25
N VAL A 239 -2.59 -2.66 33.96
CA VAL A 239 -2.90 -2.85 35.38
C VAL A 239 -3.91 -3.98 35.55
N LYS A 240 -5.04 -3.88 34.83
CA LYS A 240 -6.20 -4.75 35.02
C LYS A 240 -5.94 -6.17 34.57
N LEU A 241 -5.22 -6.40 33.47
CA LEU A 241 -4.88 -7.76 33.08
C LEU A 241 -3.99 -8.48 34.12
N GLN A 242 -3.17 -7.77 34.90
CA GLN A 242 -2.34 -8.38 35.94
C GLN A 242 -3.10 -8.76 37.21
N GLU A 243 -4.29 -8.20 37.45
CA GLU A 243 -5.08 -8.47 38.65
C GLU A 243 -5.67 -9.90 38.66
N ASP A 244 -5.92 -10.50 37.49
CA ASP A 244 -6.45 -11.86 37.40
C ASP A 244 -5.99 -12.55 36.09
N PRO A 245 -5.35 -13.73 36.16
CA PRO A 245 -4.81 -14.43 35.00
C PRO A 245 -5.89 -14.93 34.01
N ARG A 246 -7.18 -14.90 34.37
CA ARG A 246 -8.30 -15.24 33.48
C ARG A 246 -8.70 -14.08 32.57
N ARG A 247 -8.30 -12.85 32.86
CA ARG A 247 -8.60 -11.70 31.99
C ARG A 247 -7.91 -11.88 30.64
N ARG A 248 -8.62 -11.51 29.58
CA ARG A 248 -8.14 -11.50 28.18
C ARG A 248 -8.45 -10.15 27.56
N PHE A 249 -7.69 -9.76 26.55
CA PHE A 249 -7.94 -8.58 25.74
C PHE A 249 -7.26 -8.72 24.38
N ILE A 250 -7.87 -8.18 23.32
CA ILE A 250 -7.26 -8.06 22.00
C ILE A 250 -7.02 -6.60 21.63
N TRP A 251 -5.96 -6.34 20.85
CA TRP A 251 -5.61 -5.01 20.35
C TRP A 251 -5.21 -5.06 18.88
N SER A 252 -5.71 -4.12 18.06
CA SER A 252 -5.47 -4.11 16.61
C SER A 252 -4.62 -2.93 16.13
N GLU A 253 -4.91 -1.69 16.56
CA GLU A 253 -4.34 -0.49 15.96
C GLU A 253 -2.94 -0.16 16.51
N ILE A 254 -1.90 -0.59 15.78
CA ILE A 254 -0.50 -0.46 16.24
C ILE A 254 -0.02 0.99 16.26
N SER A 255 -0.63 1.90 15.49
CA SER A 255 -0.35 3.34 15.55
C SER A 255 -0.50 3.91 16.96
N PHE A 256 -1.63 3.67 17.61
CA PHE A 256 -1.86 4.08 19.00
C PHE A 256 -0.97 3.34 19.98
N PHE A 257 -0.79 2.03 19.79
CA PHE A 257 0.05 1.22 20.67
C PHE A 257 1.50 1.69 20.66
N SER A 258 2.04 2.00 19.48
CA SER A 258 3.37 2.59 19.30
C SER A 258 3.48 3.93 20.01
N LYS A 259 2.53 4.84 19.78
CA LYS A 259 2.54 6.16 20.44
C LYS A 259 2.50 6.04 21.97
N TRP A 260 1.71 5.11 22.50
CA TRP A 260 1.65 4.82 23.93
C TRP A 260 2.96 4.23 24.46
N TRP A 261 3.53 3.26 23.73
CA TRP A 261 4.74 2.55 24.10
C TRP A 261 5.94 3.48 24.32
N ASP A 262 6.06 4.53 23.50
CA ASP A 262 7.12 5.53 23.60
C ASP A 262 7.06 6.32 24.91
N ASN A 263 5.86 6.43 25.52
CA ASN A 263 5.60 7.22 26.71
C ASN A 263 5.60 6.41 28.02
N ILE A 264 5.86 5.10 27.98
CA ILE A 264 5.87 4.24 29.18
C ILE A 264 7.28 3.77 29.56
N ASN A 265 7.47 3.53 30.87
CA ASN A 265 8.73 3.08 31.43
C ASN A 265 9.03 1.59 31.13
N SER A 266 10.27 1.16 31.39
CA SER A 266 10.74 -0.21 31.16
C SER A 266 9.94 -1.27 31.93
N GLN A 267 9.44 -0.95 33.13
CA GLN A 267 8.63 -1.87 33.94
C GLN A 267 7.29 -2.17 33.27
N LYS A 268 6.56 -1.15 32.79
CA LYS A 268 5.32 -1.33 32.03
C LYS A 268 5.57 -2.07 30.71
N ARG A 269 6.66 -1.75 30.00
CA ARG A 269 7.05 -2.47 28.78
C ARG A 269 7.29 -3.96 29.04
N ALA A 270 7.97 -4.31 30.14
CA ALA A 270 8.17 -5.70 30.56
C ALA A 270 6.87 -6.38 30.96
N ALA A 271 5.96 -5.66 31.64
CA ALA A 271 4.62 -6.15 31.97
C ALA A 271 3.82 -6.52 30.72
N VAL A 272 3.77 -5.64 29.71
CA VAL A 272 3.10 -5.92 28.43
C VAL A 272 3.66 -7.17 27.77
N ARG A 273 5.00 -7.31 27.67
CA ARG A 273 5.60 -8.50 27.06
C ARG A 273 5.20 -9.78 27.80
N ARG A 274 5.09 -9.74 29.14
CA ARG A 274 4.59 -10.89 29.91
C ARG A 274 3.12 -11.20 29.61
N LEU A 275 2.28 -10.16 29.53
CA LEU A 275 0.85 -10.29 29.21
C LEU A 275 0.61 -10.85 27.80
N VAL A 276 1.51 -10.52 26.85
CA VAL A 276 1.46 -11.11 25.51
C VAL A 276 1.95 -12.56 25.53
N ASN A 277 3.09 -12.82 26.19
CA ASN A 277 3.67 -14.17 26.24
C ASN A 277 2.80 -15.18 26.99
N ASN A 278 2.01 -14.75 27.98
CA ASN A 278 1.10 -15.62 28.72
C ASN A 278 -0.31 -15.70 28.11
N GLY A 279 -0.55 -15.05 26.96
CA GLY A 279 -1.82 -15.10 26.22
C GLY A 279 -2.94 -14.22 26.81
N GLN A 280 -2.66 -13.34 27.77
CA GLN A 280 -3.68 -12.41 28.29
C GLN A 280 -3.97 -11.23 27.35
N LEU A 281 -2.98 -10.84 26.55
CA LEU A 281 -3.09 -9.80 25.53
C LEU A 281 -2.69 -10.38 24.17
N GLU A 282 -3.60 -10.35 23.20
CA GLU A 282 -3.30 -10.74 21.82
C GLU A 282 -3.27 -9.52 20.89
N MET A 283 -2.27 -9.46 20.01
CA MET A 283 -2.21 -8.48 18.93
C MET A 283 -2.86 -9.09 17.68
N THR A 284 -3.97 -8.52 17.23
CA THR A 284 -4.76 -8.98 16.07
C THR A 284 -4.50 -8.10 14.86
N THR A 285 -4.43 -8.68 13.66
CA THR A 285 -3.99 -8.06 12.39
C THR A 285 -2.54 -7.53 12.43
N GLY A 286 -2.24 -6.64 13.38
CA GLY A 286 -0.97 -5.99 13.61
C GLY A 286 -0.60 -4.91 12.60
N GLY A 287 -1.57 -4.44 11.81
CA GLY A 287 -1.38 -3.28 10.93
C GLY A 287 -1.23 -1.98 11.72
N TRP A 288 -0.65 -0.96 11.11
CA TRP A 288 -0.60 0.39 11.69
C TRP A 288 -2.01 0.90 12.03
N VAL A 289 -2.98 0.55 11.19
CA VAL A 289 -4.41 0.84 11.34
C VAL A 289 -5.24 -0.39 10.97
N MET A 290 -6.56 -0.31 11.20
CA MET A 290 -7.54 -1.13 10.49
C MET A 290 -7.93 -0.37 9.20
N PRO A 291 -7.40 -0.77 8.03
CA PRO A 291 -7.52 0.05 6.84
C PRO A 291 -8.90 -0.02 6.20
N ASP A 292 -9.27 0.98 5.42
CA ASP A 292 -10.32 0.85 4.39
C ASP A 292 -9.93 -0.25 3.39
N GLU A 293 -10.93 -0.98 2.90
CA GLU A 293 -10.76 -2.05 1.94
C GLU A 293 -11.27 -1.69 0.54
N ALA A 294 -11.93 -0.54 0.34
CA ALA A 294 -12.44 -0.12 -0.97
C ALA A 294 -11.50 0.85 -1.72
N ASN A 295 -11.09 1.93 -1.07
CA ASN A 295 -10.32 3.01 -1.71
C ASN A 295 -8.81 2.83 -1.53
N THR A 296 -8.37 1.97 -0.63
CA THR A 296 -6.95 1.74 -0.36
C THR A 296 -6.31 0.94 -1.49
N HIS A 297 -5.20 1.44 -2.04
CA HIS A 297 -4.41 0.67 -2.99
C HIS A 297 -3.57 -0.40 -2.25
N TYR A 298 -3.37 -1.56 -2.87
CA TYR A 298 -2.70 -2.69 -2.22
C TYR A 298 -1.27 -2.34 -1.73
N PHE A 299 -0.57 -1.41 -2.39
CA PHE A 299 0.73 -0.91 -1.93
C PHE A 299 0.61 -0.31 -0.53
N ALA A 300 -0.34 0.59 -0.30
CA ALA A 300 -0.56 1.19 1.01
C ALA A 300 -1.11 0.20 2.05
N MET A 301 -1.92 -0.79 1.64
CA MET A 301 -2.33 -1.90 2.54
C MET A 301 -1.12 -2.69 3.05
N ILE A 302 -0.16 -2.98 2.16
CA ILE A 302 1.08 -3.68 2.49
C ILE A 302 1.97 -2.80 3.37
N ASP A 303 2.18 -1.54 2.99
CA ASP A 303 3.09 -0.63 3.69
C ASP A 303 2.67 -0.42 5.16
N GLN A 304 1.38 -0.16 5.41
CA GLN A 304 0.87 0.00 6.78
C GLN A 304 0.98 -1.30 7.59
N MET A 305 0.86 -2.46 6.94
CA MET A 305 1.00 -3.76 7.59
C MET A 305 2.46 -4.06 7.92
N ILE A 306 3.38 -3.73 7.02
CA ILE A 306 4.83 -3.82 7.24
C ILE A 306 5.22 -2.97 8.45
N GLU A 307 4.80 -1.70 8.51
CA GLU A 307 5.15 -0.80 9.62
C GLU A 307 4.67 -1.38 10.97
N GLY A 308 3.41 -1.83 11.04
CA GLY A 308 2.87 -2.43 12.26
C GLY A 308 3.55 -3.74 12.66
N HIS A 309 3.78 -4.66 11.71
CA HIS A 309 4.44 -5.96 11.97
C HIS A 309 5.91 -5.79 12.38
N GLN A 310 6.65 -4.91 11.70
CA GLN A 310 8.04 -4.62 12.08
C GLN A 310 8.11 -3.98 13.47
N TRP A 311 7.19 -3.07 13.77
CA TRP A 311 7.12 -2.46 15.09
C TRP A 311 6.85 -3.50 16.19
N LEU A 312 5.87 -4.38 15.98
CA LEU A 312 5.52 -5.47 16.91
C LEU A 312 6.69 -6.43 17.12
N LYS A 313 7.32 -6.89 16.04
CA LYS A 313 8.47 -7.80 16.11
C LYS A 313 9.64 -7.16 16.86
N LYS A 314 9.94 -5.88 16.61
CA LYS A 314 11.05 -5.17 17.24
C LYS A 314 10.81 -4.89 18.74
N ASN A 315 9.61 -4.47 19.12
CA ASN A 315 9.34 -3.97 20.47
C ASN A 315 8.78 -5.04 21.42
N ILE A 316 7.93 -5.91 20.89
CA ILE A 316 7.18 -6.92 21.65
C ILE A 316 7.72 -8.33 21.41
N GLY A 317 8.14 -8.62 20.17
CA GLY A 317 8.66 -9.95 19.78
C GLY A 317 7.58 -10.91 19.29
N VAL A 318 6.47 -10.39 18.75
CA VAL A 318 5.35 -11.21 18.27
C VAL A 318 5.01 -10.95 16.80
N ILE A 319 4.38 -11.94 16.19
CA ILE A 319 3.78 -11.89 14.86
C ILE A 319 2.30 -12.27 15.03
N PRO A 320 1.35 -11.40 14.62
CA PRO A 320 -0.08 -11.71 14.67
C PRO A 320 -0.42 -12.99 13.90
N ARG A 321 -1.41 -13.75 14.38
CA ARG A 321 -1.86 -15.00 13.76
C ARG A 321 -3.19 -14.88 13.03
N SER A 322 -3.99 -13.90 13.43
CA SER A 322 -5.37 -13.74 12.99
C SER A 322 -5.67 -12.28 12.65
N GLY A 323 -6.41 -12.05 11.56
CA GLY A 323 -6.95 -10.75 11.18
C GLY A 323 -8.23 -10.41 11.94
N TRP A 324 -8.41 -9.15 12.27
CA TRP A 324 -9.59 -8.56 12.90
C TRP A 324 -9.95 -7.28 12.15
N ALA A 325 -11.06 -7.32 11.39
CA ALA A 325 -11.53 -6.22 10.55
C ALA A 325 -13.03 -6.01 10.79
N VAL A 326 -13.38 -5.29 11.85
CA VAL A 326 -14.78 -5.10 12.25
C VAL A 326 -15.46 -3.86 11.67
N ASP A 327 -14.69 -2.88 11.22
CA ASP A 327 -15.21 -1.57 10.81
C ASP A 327 -14.93 -1.09 9.37
N PRO A 328 -14.16 -1.76 8.48
CA PRO A 328 -14.17 -1.42 7.06
C PRO A 328 -15.58 -1.54 6.45
N PHE A 329 -16.01 -0.60 5.60
CA PHE A 329 -17.40 -0.51 5.13
C PHE A 329 -17.66 -1.41 3.90
N GLY A 330 -17.59 -2.72 4.12
CA GLY A 330 -17.48 -3.75 3.09
C GLY A 330 -16.04 -4.29 3.03
N HIS A 331 -15.87 -5.49 2.48
CA HIS A 331 -14.59 -6.20 2.54
C HIS A 331 -14.12 -6.67 1.16
N SER A 332 -12.84 -6.47 0.88
CA SER A 332 -12.17 -6.83 -0.37
C SER A 332 -11.55 -8.21 -0.27
N SER A 333 -11.54 -8.97 -1.37
CA SER A 333 -10.73 -10.19 -1.47
C SER A 333 -9.21 -9.91 -1.44
N THR A 334 -8.78 -8.65 -1.52
CA THR A 334 -7.35 -8.31 -1.40
C THR A 334 -6.82 -8.56 0.01
N MET A 335 -7.58 -8.21 1.06
CA MET A 335 -7.16 -8.38 2.45
C MET A 335 -6.83 -9.84 2.81
N PRO A 336 -7.71 -10.85 2.57
CA PRO A 336 -7.40 -12.25 2.86
C PRO A 336 -6.12 -12.74 2.16
N TYR A 337 -5.90 -12.32 0.90
CA TYR A 337 -4.66 -12.64 0.18
C TYR A 337 -3.43 -12.09 0.88
N LEU A 338 -3.45 -10.81 1.24
CA LEU A 338 -2.32 -10.16 1.90
C LEU A 338 -2.04 -10.75 3.30
N LEU A 339 -3.09 -11.05 4.08
CA LEU A 339 -2.95 -11.71 5.38
C LEU A 339 -2.35 -13.11 5.23
N LYS A 340 -2.85 -13.92 4.27
CA LYS A 340 -2.30 -15.26 3.98
C LYS A 340 -0.82 -15.19 3.58
N ARG A 341 -0.45 -14.26 2.69
CA ARG A 341 0.95 -14.04 2.28
C ARG A 341 1.82 -13.49 3.42
N SER A 342 1.20 -13.00 4.49
CA SER A 342 1.86 -12.56 5.72
C SER A 342 1.85 -13.62 6.83
N ASN A 343 1.56 -14.88 6.49
CA ASN A 343 1.52 -16.05 7.39
C ASN A 343 0.38 -16.04 8.43
N LEU A 344 -0.66 -15.24 8.24
CA LEU A 344 -1.87 -15.36 9.06
C LEU A 344 -2.72 -16.54 8.55
N THR A 345 -3.33 -17.26 9.48
CA THR A 345 -4.10 -18.47 9.19
C THR A 345 -5.60 -18.22 9.15
N SER A 346 -6.05 -17.15 9.81
CA SER A 346 -7.46 -16.88 10.03
C SER A 346 -7.75 -15.38 10.02
N MET A 347 -8.99 -15.01 9.80
CA MET A 347 -9.44 -13.61 9.89
C MET A 347 -10.90 -13.52 10.29
N LEU A 348 -11.30 -12.35 10.77
CA LEU A 348 -12.69 -12.02 11.08
C LEU A 348 -13.13 -10.74 10.38
N ILE A 349 -14.35 -10.76 9.84
CA ILE A 349 -15.01 -9.63 9.17
C ILE A 349 -16.41 -9.38 9.77
N GLN A 350 -16.93 -8.16 9.58
CA GLN A 350 -18.22 -7.77 10.15
C GLN A 350 -19.14 -7.05 9.17
N ARG A 351 -18.73 -5.95 8.52
CA ARG A 351 -19.66 -5.11 7.75
C ARG A 351 -19.90 -5.68 6.35
N VAL A 352 -20.78 -6.66 6.29
CA VAL A 352 -21.28 -7.31 5.08
C VAL A 352 -22.78 -7.05 4.96
N HIS A 353 -23.29 -6.91 3.73
CA HIS A 353 -24.70 -6.62 3.47
C HIS A 353 -25.63 -7.55 4.28
N TYR A 354 -26.65 -6.98 4.93
CA TYR A 354 -27.51 -7.72 5.86
C TYR A 354 -28.20 -8.95 5.24
N SER A 355 -28.66 -8.87 3.98
CA SER A 355 -29.23 -10.02 3.26
C SER A 355 -28.22 -11.17 3.03
N ILE A 356 -26.93 -10.85 2.85
CA ILE A 356 -25.88 -11.88 2.73
C ILE A 356 -25.66 -12.53 4.09
N LYS A 357 -25.59 -11.75 5.18
CA LYS A 357 -25.53 -12.28 6.56
C LYS A 357 -26.70 -13.22 6.83
N LYS A 358 -27.93 -12.82 6.48
CA LYS A 358 -29.15 -13.65 6.61
C LYS A 358 -29.02 -14.97 5.84
N HIS A 359 -28.58 -14.91 4.58
CA HIS A 359 -28.40 -16.09 3.75
C HIS A 359 -27.31 -17.05 4.29
N PHE A 360 -26.16 -16.50 4.68
CA PHE A 360 -25.05 -17.30 5.24
C PHE A 360 -25.40 -17.85 6.61
N ALA A 361 -26.14 -17.13 7.43
CA ALA A 361 -26.66 -17.65 8.69
C ALA A 361 -27.63 -18.81 8.48
N ALA A 362 -28.56 -18.70 7.51
CA ALA A 362 -29.52 -19.76 7.20
C ALA A 362 -28.85 -21.04 6.64
N THR A 363 -27.77 -20.87 5.87
CA THR A 363 -27.01 -21.99 5.27
C THR A 363 -25.81 -22.44 6.11
N ARG A 364 -25.60 -21.84 7.30
CA ARG A 364 -24.42 -22.04 8.16
C ARG A 364 -23.10 -21.88 7.41
N SER A 365 -23.00 -20.83 6.60
CA SER A 365 -21.85 -20.51 5.75
C SER A 365 -21.13 -19.23 6.20
N LEU A 366 -21.31 -18.81 7.45
CA LEU A 366 -20.61 -17.66 8.03
C LEU A 366 -19.14 -17.93 8.36
N GLU A 367 -18.72 -19.19 8.34
CA GLU A 367 -17.32 -19.60 8.46
C GLU A 367 -16.93 -20.27 7.13
N PHE A 368 -15.87 -19.80 6.47
CA PHE A 368 -15.49 -20.27 5.14
C PHE A 368 -14.00 -20.09 4.88
N MET A 369 -13.44 -20.87 3.95
CA MET A 369 -12.13 -20.60 3.38
C MET A 369 -12.27 -19.56 2.28
N TRP A 370 -11.74 -18.36 2.50
CA TRP A 370 -11.81 -17.28 1.52
C TRP A 370 -10.63 -17.38 0.55
N ARG A 371 -10.93 -17.68 -0.72
CA ARG A 371 -9.98 -17.89 -1.80
C ARG A 371 -10.06 -16.76 -2.83
N GLN A 372 -8.94 -16.48 -3.50
CA GLN A 372 -8.94 -15.60 -4.66
C GLN A 372 -9.67 -16.23 -5.85
N THR A 373 -10.41 -15.44 -6.62
CA THR A 373 -11.21 -15.92 -7.76
C THR A 373 -10.37 -16.59 -8.86
N TRP A 374 -9.08 -16.27 -8.94
CA TRP A 374 -8.14 -16.82 -9.91
C TRP A 374 -7.27 -17.98 -9.39
N ASP A 375 -7.40 -18.38 -8.12
CA ASP A 375 -6.56 -19.42 -7.53
C ASP A 375 -7.22 -20.81 -7.63
N PRO A 376 -6.61 -21.78 -8.33
CA PRO A 376 -7.16 -23.14 -8.44
C PRO A 376 -6.76 -24.06 -7.28
N ASP A 377 -5.65 -23.80 -6.57
CA ASP A 377 -4.93 -24.82 -5.80
C ASP A 377 -4.94 -24.56 -4.27
N SER A 378 -5.90 -23.80 -3.76
CA SER A 378 -6.07 -23.45 -2.33
C SER A 378 -4.94 -22.65 -1.68
N GLY A 379 -3.92 -22.25 -2.45
CA GLY A 379 -2.71 -21.60 -1.95
C GLY A 379 -2.97 -20.22 -1.32
N THR A 380 -4.10 -19.60 -1.65
CA THR A 380 -4.53 -18.29 -1.15
C THR A 380 -5.59 -18.38 -0.06
N ASP A 381 -6.02 -19.57 0.35
CA ASP A 381 -7.11 -19.77 1.29
C ASP A 381 -6.74 -19.26 2.69
N ILE A 382 -7.61 -18.44 3.27
CA ILE A 382 -7.59 -18.08 4.69
C ILE A 382 -8.94 -18.40 5.33
N PHE A 383 -8.93 -18.92 6.55
CA PHE A 383 -10.19 -19.21 7.23
C PHE A 383 -10.82 -17.92 7.76
N CYS A 384 -11.99 -17.57 7.24
CA CYS A 384 -12.68 -16.33 7.56
C CYS A 384 -13.91 -16.62 8.44
N HIS A 385 -14.05 -15.86 9.51
CA HIS A 385 -15.26 -15.78 10.32
C HIS A 385 -16.02 -14.49 9.99
N MET A 386 -17.23 -14.62 9.45
CA MET A 386 -18.17 -13.51 9.30
C MET A 386 -19.06 -13.45 10.55
N MET A 387 -19.05 -12.30 11.22
CA MET A 387 -19.97 -12.04 12.32
C MET A 387 -21.43 -11.93 11.79
N PRO A 388 -22.45 -12.40 12.53
CA PRO A 388 -23.78 -12.65 11.94
C PRO A 388 -24.72 -11.44 11.99
N PHE A 389 -24.47 -10.48 12.89
CA PHE A 389 -25.44 -9.46 13.28
C PHE A 389 -25.02 -8.06 12.80
N TYR A 390 -25.86 -7.07 13.13
CA TYR A 390 -25.80 -5.70 12.61
C TYR A 390 -24.52 -4.93 12.99
N SER A 391 -24.05 -5.06 14.25
CA SER A 391 -22.91 -4.30 14.77
C SER A 391 -21.91 -5.22 15.49
N TYR A 392 -20.70 -4.69 15.77
CA TYR A 392 -19.71 -5.31 16.64
C TYR A 392 -19.84 -4.88 18.11
N ASP A 393 -20.82 -4.03 18.43
CA ASP A 393 -21.11 -3.65 19.82
C ASP A 393 -21.64 -4.84 20.66
N VAL A 394 -21.64 -4.69 21.98
CA VAL A 394 -22.13 -5.75 22.89
C VAL A 394 -23.58 -6.17 22.61
N PRO A 395 -24.54 -5.24 22.38
CA PRO A 395 -25.91 -5.60 22.00
C PRO A 395 -26.04 -6.52 20.79
N HIS A 396 -25.14 -6.44 19.80
CA HIS A 396 -25.23 -7.24 18.58
C HIS A 396 -24.16 -8.34 18.49
N THR A 397 -23.58 -8.76 19.60
CA THR A 397 -22.51 -9.78 19.60
C THR A 397 -22.78 -10.98 20.49
N CYS A 398 -23.62 -10.85 21.52
CA CYS A 398 -23.95 -11.96 22.42
C CYS A 398 -24.92 -12.98 21.78
N GLY A 399 -25.80 -12.54 20.89
CA GLY A 399 -26.87 -13.33 20.29
C GLY A 399 -27.86 -12.47 19.49
N PRO A 400 -28.96 -13.06 18.99
CA PRO A 400 -29.87 -12.39 18.07
C PRO A 400 -30.73 -11.28 18.68
N ASP A 401 -30.95 -11.27 20.00
CA ASP A 401 -31.82 -10.27 20.64
C ASP A 401 -31.00 -9.17 21.34
N PRO A 402 -30.89 -7.98 20.73
CA PRO A 402 -30.12 -6.89 21.31
C PRO A 402 -30.75 -6.30 22.58
N LYS A 403 -32.06 -6.49 22.80
CA LYS A 403 -32.70 -6.13 24.08
C LYS A 403 -32.19 -7.00 25.22
N ILE A 404 -31.87 -8.26 24.96
CA ILE A 404 -31.26 -9.16 25.94
C ILE A 404 -29.77 -8.86 26.07
N CYS A 405 -29.03 -8.85 24.96
CA CYS A 405 -27.58 -8.67 24.97
C CYS A 405 -27.13 -7.35 25.60
N CYS A 406 -27.89 -6.26 25.42
CA CYS A 406 -27.58 -4.99 26.05
C CYS A 406 -27.58 -5.06 27.59
N GLN A 407 -28.33 -5.99 28.18
CA GLN A 407 -28.35 -6.21 29.63
C GLN A 407 -27.10 -6.94 30.16
N PHE A 408 -26.19 -7.32 29.27
CA PHE A 408 -24.88 -7.91 29.58
C PHE A 408 -23.72 -6.99 29.14
N ASP A 409 -24.03 -5.74 28.77
CA ASP A 409 -23.04 -4.67 28.70
C ASP A 409 -22.99 -3.93 30.04
N PHE A 410 -22.12 -4.34 30.95
CA PHE A 410 -22.09 -3.79 32.30
C PHE A 410 -21.57 -2.34 32.38
N ARG A 411 -21.15 -1.72 31.26
CA ARG A 411 -20.96 -0.26 31.21
C ARG A 411 -22.27 0.51 31.30
N ARG A 412 -23.36 -0.11 30.86
CA ARG A 412 -24.70 0.49 30.81
C ARG A 412 -25.48 0.29 32.12
N LEU A 413 -24.78 -0.10 33.20
CA LEU A 413 -25.37 -0.18 34.54
C LEU A 413 -26.03 1.16 34.92
N PRO A 414 -27.19 1.13 35.60
CA PRO A 414 -27.90 2.33 36.02
C PRO A 414 -27.01 3.32 36.78
N GLY A 415 -27.25 4.62 36.58
CA GLY A 415 -26.43 5.70 37.15
C GLY A 415 -25.27 6.16 36.25
N GLY A 416 -25.03 5.47 35.13
CA GLY A 416 -24.11 5.88 34.08
C GLY A 416 -24.69 6.90 33.09
N ARG A 417 -23.87 7.34 32.13
CA ARG A 417 -24.29 8.22 31.01
C ARG A 417 -24.84 7.46 29.80
N ILE A 418 -24.67 6.13 29.76
CA ILE A 418 -25.02 5.28 28.62
C ILE A 418 -26.07 4.28 29.09
N ASN A 419 -27.17 4.19 28.35
CA ASN A 419 -28.31 3.32 28.68
C ASN A 419 -28.60 2.35 27.52
N CYS A 420 -29.41 1.34 27.79
CA CYS A 420 -29.92 0.44 26.74
C CYS A 420 -31.09 1.08 25.98
N PRO A 421 -31.00 1.23 24.65
CA PRO A 421 -32.09 1.77 23.82
C PRO A 421 -33.40 0.98 23.96
N TRP A 422 -33.31 -0.34 24.19
CA TRP A 422 -34.46 -1.24 24.38
C TRP A 422 -35.09 -1.18 25.78
N LYS A 423 -34.82 -0.12 26.55
CA LYS A 423 -35.46 0.23 27.83
C LYS A 423 -35.33 -0.82 28.95
N THR A 424 -34.46 -1.80 28.78
CA THR A 424 -34.18 -2.83 29.80
C THR A 424 -32.71 -2.71 30.19
N PRO A 425 -32.37 -2.13 31.35
CA PRO A 425 -30.98 -1.92 31.73
C PRO A 425 -30.33 -3.23 32.21
N PRO A 426 -28.98 -3.33 32.15
CA PRO A 426 -28.24 -4.39 32.83
C PRO A 426 -28.43 -4.34 34.34
N ARG A 427 -28.30 -5.50 34.98
CA ARG A 427 -28.31 -5.68 36.43
C ARG A 427 -26.98 -6.28 36.86
N ALA A 428 -26.40 -5.80 37.97
CA ALA A 428 -25.23 -6.43 38.55
C ALA A 428 -25.54 -7.89 38.92
N ILE A 429 -24.60 -8.78 38.66
CA ILE A 429 -24.72 -10.21 38.89
C ILE A 429 -24.46 -10.50 40.37
N THR A 430 -25.45 -11.09 41.02
CA THR A 430 -25.45 -11.47 42.43
C THR A 430 -25.81 -12.95 42.54
N GLU A 431 -25.53 -13.56 43.69
CA GLU A 431 -25.91 -14.95 43.95
C GLU A 431 -27.44 -15.16 43.79
N ALA A 432 -28.24 -14.15 44.12
CA ALA A 432 -29.69 -14.21 44.00
C ALA A 432 -30.22 -14.22 42.55
N ASN A 433 -29.45 -13.68 41.58
CA ASN A 433 -29.91 -13.58 40.19
C ASN A 433 -29.06 -14.37 39.19
N VAL A 434 -27.88 -14.87 39.56
CA VAL A 434 -26.92 -15.48 38.63
C VAL A 434 -27.53 -16.63 37.82
N ALA A 435 -28.37 -17.45 38.43
CA ALA A 435 -29.05 -18.56 37.75
C ALA A 435 -29.99 -18.08 36.62
N GLU A 436 -30.85 -17.10 36.92
CA GLU A 436 -31.75 -16.48 35.94
C GLU A 436 -30.94 -15.84 34.79
N ARG A 437 -29.91 -15.06 35.16
CA ARG A 437 -29.11 -14.30 34.20
C ARG A 437 -28.24 -15.21 33.32
N ALA A 438 -27.66 -16.26 33.88
CA ALA A 438 -26.89 -17.25 33.15
C ALA A 438 -27.74 -17.98 32.11
N ASN A 439 -28.96 -18.41 32.48
CA ASN A 439 -29.88 -19.06 31.54
C ASN A 439 -30.29 -18.14 30.38
N ILE A 440 -30.59 -16.86 30.68
CA ILE A 440 -30.93 -15.86 29.65
C ILE A 440 -29.74 -15.64 28.68
N LEU A 441 -28.52 -15.53 29.19
CA LEU A 441 -27.33 -15.33 28.35
C LEU A 441 -26.99 -16.60 27.55
N LEU A 442 -27.09 -17.76 28.18
CA LEU A 442 -26.82 -19.05 27.54
C LEU A 442 -27.81 -19.32 26.39
N ASP A 443 -29.08 -18.93 26.52
CA ASP A 443 -30.05 -18.98 25.42
C ASP A 443 -29.55 -18.19 24.20
N GLN A 444 -29.00 -16.99 24.41
CA GLN A 444 -28.45 -16.17 23.33
C GLN A 444 -27.21 -16.81 22.69
N TYR A 445 -26.31 -17.39 23.49
CA TYR A 445 -25.15 -18.15 22.98
C TYR A 445 -25.56 -19.38 22.18
N ARG A 446 -26.56 -20.13 22.66
CA ARG A 446 -27.11 -21.29 21.96
C ARG A 446 -27.75 -20.89 20.63
N LYS A 447 -28.58 -19.84 20.61
CA LYS A 447 -29.14 -19.28 19.36
C LYS A 447 -28.03 -18.86 18.39
N LYS A 448 -27.02 -18.11 18.87
CA LYS A 448 -25.90 -17.71 18.01
C LYS A 448 -25.16 -18.91 17.42
N SER A 449 -24.96 -19.97 18.20
CA SER A 449 -24.26 -21.18 17.74
C SER A 449 -24.95 -21.88 16.56
N LYS A 450 -26.28 -21.74 16.43
CA LYS A 450 -27.04 -22.36 15.34
C LYS A 450 -26.74 -21.78 13.95
N LEU A 451 -26.11 -20.60 13.92
CA LEU A 451 -25.71 -19.91 12.69
C LEU A 451 -24.36 -20.40 12.16
N TYR A 452 -23.63 -21.20 12.94
CA TYR A 452 -22.29 -21.69 12.65
C TYR A 452 -22.28 -23.22 12.54
N ARG A 453 -21.22 -23.77 11.93
CA ARG A 453 -21.05 -25.24 11.82
C ARG A 453 -20.40 -25.83 13.06
N SER A 454 -19.55 -25.06 13.73
CA SER A 454 -18.84 -25.51 14.93
C SER A 454 -19.66 -25.30 16.21
N LYS A 455 -19.44 -26.15 17.23
CA LYS A 455 -19.91 -25.92 18.61
C LYS A 455 -18.96 -25.02 19.41
N VAL A 456 -18.28 -24.10 18.73
CA VAL A 456 -17.37 -23.11 19.31
C VAL A 456 -17.89 -21.74 18.93
N VAL A 457 -18.27 -20.93 19.91
CA VAL A 457 -18.91 -19.63 19.68
C VAL A 457 -17.96 -18.52 20.10
N LEU A 458 -17.69 -17.63 19.16
CA LEU A 458 -17.00 -16.37 19.41
C LEU A 458 -17.99 -15.30 19.83
N VAL A 459 -17.72 -14.60 20.93
CA VAL A 459 -18.54 -13.49 21.45
C VAL A 459 -17.67 -12.28 21.72
N PRO A 460 -17.56 -11.33 20.77
CA PRO A 460 -16.87 -10.07 21.05
C PRO A 460 -17.52 -9.32 22.22
N LEU A 461 -16.70 -8.72 23.08
CA LEU A 461 -17.14 -7.91 24.23
C LEU A 461 -16.44 -6.54 24.20
N GLY A 462 -16.95 -5.67 23.35
CA GLY A 462 -16.40 -4.34 23.12
C GLY A 462 -17.35 -3.48 22.30
N ASP A 463 -16.83 -2.31 21.94
CA ASP A 463 -17.48 -1.22 21.20
C ASP A 463 -16.37 -0.14 20.98
N ASP A 464 -16.76 1.02 20.47
CA ASP A 464 -15.86 2.16 20.29
C ASP A 464 -15.31 2.70 21.61
N PHE A 465 -13.99 2.83 21.69
CA PHE A 465 -13.22 3.40 22.81
C PHE A 465 -13.65 2.90 24.19
N ARG A 466 -14.02 1.62 24.29
CA ARG A 466 -14.36 0.95 25.55
C ARG A 466 -13.12 0.72 26.41
N TYR A 467 -13.34 0.41 27.67
CA TYR A 467 -12.31 0.10 28.68
C TYR A 467 -11.48 1.32 29.11
N ASP A 468 -12.02 2.53 28.93
CA ASP A 468 -11.38 3.81 29.27
C ASP A 468 -11.28 4.08 30.78
N LYS A 469 -12.12 3.41 31.58
CA LYS A 469 -12.20 3.56 33.04
C LYS A 469 -11.91 2.26 33.77
N MET A 470 -11.18 2.32 34.88
CA MET A 470 -10.87 1.14 35.71
C MET A 470 -12.14 0.41 36.21
N GLN A 471 -13.17 1.16 36.60
CA GLN A 471 -14.43 0.58 37.10
C GLN A 471 -15.16 -0.23 36.02
N GLU A 472 -14.98 0.14 34.76
CA GLU A 472 -15.55 -0.61 33.66
C GLU A 472 -14.87 -1.97 33.49
N TRP A 473 -13.54 -2.02 33.54
CA TRP A 473 -12.81 -3.29 33.50
C TRP A 473 -13.28 -4.26 34.58
N ASP A 474 -13.50 -3.75 35.79
CA ASP A 474 -13.96 -4.56 36.92
C ASP A 474 -15.44 -4.94 36.76
N ALA A 475 -16.30 -4.00 36.36
CA ALA A 475 -17.71 -4.29 36.14
C ALA A 475 -17.91 -5.35 35.04
N GLN A 476 -17.19 -5.25 33.91
CA GLN A 476 -17.28 -6.28 32.86
C GLN A 476 -16.73 -7.61 33.38
N PHE A 477 -15.49 -7.62 33.88
CA PHE A 477 -14.84 -8.86 34.28
C PHE A 477 -15.59 -9.59 35.40
N LEU A 478 -15.90 -8.91 36.52
CA LEU A 478 -16.48 -9.56 37.70
C LEU A 478 -17.89 -10.10 37.43
N ASN A 479 -18.70 -9.40 36.65
CA ASN A 479 -20.05 -9.86 36.33
C ASN A 479 -20.03 -11.05 35.36
N TYR A 480 -19.22 -10.99 34.30
CA TYR A 480 -19.06 -12.13 33.38
C TYR A 480 -18.42 -13.33 34.07
N GLN A 481 -17.42 -13.12 34.95
CA GLN A 481 -16.78 -14.22 35.68
C GLN A 481 -17.77 -14.95 36.58
N LYS A 482 -18.67 -14.24 37.29
CA LYS A 482 -19.76 -14.89 38.05
C LYS A 482 -20.68 -15.73 37.18
N LEU A 483 -21.01 -15.24 35.98
CA LEU A 483 -21.83 -15.98 35.01
C LEU A 483 -21.09 -17.23 34.50
N PHE A 484 -19.80 -17.12 34.21
CA PHE A 484 -18.97 -18.24 33.78
C PHE A 484 -18.80 -19.28 34.88
N ASP A 485 -18.52 -18.85 36.11
CA ASP A 485 -18.36 -19.73 37.27
C ASP A 485 -19.66 -20.51 37.53
N TYR A 486 -20.82 -19.84 37.44
CA TYR A 486 -22.12 -20.52 37.52
C TYR A 486 -22.30 -21.50 36.35
N MET A 487 -22.17 -21.07 35.11
CA MET A 487 -22.38 -21.93 33.93
C MET A 487 -21.46 -23.16 33.92
N ASN A 488 -20.19 -22.99 34.30
CA ASN A 488 -19.19 -24.06 34.27
C ASN A 488 -19.29 -25.03 35.47
N SER A 489 -19.94 -24.61 36.57
CA SER A 489 -20.17 -25.47 37.76
C SER A 489 -21.45 -26.28 37.70
N HIS A 490 -22.27 -26.09 36.64
CA HIS A 490 -23.55 -26.74 36.43
C HIS A 490 -23.49 -27.60 35.15
N PRO A 491 -23.05 -28.87 35.24
CA PRO A 491 -22.82 -29.75 34.08
C PRO A 491 -24.05 -29.96 33.21
N GLU A 492 -25.25 -29.86 33.77
CA GLU A 492 -26.54 -29.97 33.08
C GLU A 492 -26.78 -28.83 32.07
N LEU A 493 -26.02 -27.73 32.17
CA LEU A 493 -26.07 -26.64 31.18
C LEU A 493 -25.24 -26.93 29.93
N HIS A 494 -24.39 -27.97 29.96
CA HIS A 494 -23.58 -28.44 28.82
C HIS A 494 -22.83 -27.31 28.11
N VAL A 495 -22.19 -26.42 28.87
CA VAL A 495 -21.46 -25.27 28.35
C VAL A 495 -20.13 -25.11 29.07
N LYS A 496 -19.13 -24.63 28.34
CA LYS A 496 -17.87 -24.12 28.89
C LYS A 496 -17.67 -22.70 28.39
N ALA A 497 -17.93 -21.72 29.25
CA ALA A 497 -17.78 -20.30 28.96
C ALA A 497 -16.55 -19.71 29.66
N GLN A 498 -15.76 -18.94 28.92
CA GLN A 498 -14.56 -18.29 29.44
C GLN A 498 -14.22 -17.03 28.65
N PHE A 499 -13.41 -16.16 29.26
CA PHE A 499 -12.71 -15.15 28.48
C PHE A 499 -11.69 -15.83 27.56
N GLY A 500 -11.58 -15.34 26.34
CA GLY A 500 -10.63 -15.80 25.35
C GLY A 500 -10.03 -14.66 24.54
N THR A 501 -9.09 -15.02 23.69
CA THR A 501 -8.63 -14.19 22.59
C THR A 501 -9.17 -14.71 21.25
N LEU A 502 -8.83 -14.04 20.15
CA LEU A 502 -9.23 -14.50 18.82
C LEU A 502 -8.51 -15.81 18.44
N SER A 503 -7.25 -15.96 18.83
CA SER A 503 -6.50 -17.22 18.65
C SER A 503 -7.10 -18.36 19.46
N ASP A 504 -7.56 -18.14 20.71
CA ASP A 504 -8.21 -19.19 21.51
C ASP A 504 -9.43 -19.80 20.79
N TYR A 505 -10.24 -18.96 20.12
CA TYR A 505 -11.38 -19.38 19.32
C TYR A 505 -10.97 -20.22 18.10
N PHE A 506 -10.09 -19.69 17.24
CA PHE A 506 -9.67 -20.38 16.02
C PHE A 506 -8.89 -21.67 16.33
N ASP A 507 -7.96 -21.65 17.29
CA ASP A 507 -7.19 -22.83 17.68
C ASP A 507 -8.10 -23.94 18.23
N THR A 508 -9.14 -23.58 18.97
CA THR A 508 -10.13 -24.54 19.43
C THR A 508 -10.93 -25.13 18.27
N LEU A 509 -11.35 -24.30 17.31
CA LEU A 509 -12.07 -24.76 16.12
C LEU A 509 -11.22 -25.73 15.30
N TYR A 510 -9.96 -25.38 15.03
CA TYR A 510 -9.00 -26.25 14.33
C TYR A 510 -8.77 -27.56 15.08
N LYS A 511 -8.59 -27.50 16.40
CA LYS A 511 -8.40 -28.68 17.24
C LYS A 511 -9.63 -29.61 17.20
N LYS A 512 -10.85 -29.05 17.29
CA LYS A 512 -12.08 -29.85 17.25
C LYS A 512 -12.35 -30.47 15.88
N THR A 513 -11.94 -29.80 14.81
CA THR A 513 -12.08 -30.29 13.43
C THR A 513 -10.91 -31.18 13.00
N GLY A 514 -9.88 -31.34 13.84
CA GLY A 514 -8.75 -32.22 13.58
C GLY A 514 -7.81 -31.75 12.48
N VAL A 515 -7.78 -30.45 12.15
CA VAL A 515 -6.93 -29.88 11.10
C VAL A 515 -5.92 -28.89 11.64
N THR A 516 -4.82 -28.73 10.91
CA THR A 516 -3.78 -27.73 11.24
C THR A 516 -4.27 -26.31 10.93
N PRO A 517 -3.86 -25.30 11.70
CA PRO A 517 -4.22 -23.91 11.42
C PRO A 517 -3.85 -23.49 9.99
N GLY A 518 -4.80 -22.86 9.29
CA GLY A 518 -4.65 -22.42 7.92
C GLY A 518 -5.02 -23.45 6.85
N MET A 519 -5.36 -24.69 7.24
CA MET A 519 -5.97 -25.69 6.35
C MET A 519 -7.50 -25.63 6.40
N LYS A 520 -8.15 -26.07 5.33
CA LYS A 520 -9.63 -26.18 5.23
C LYS A 520 -10.15 -27.21 6.24
N PRO A 521 -10.96 -26.81 7.23
CA PRO A 521 -11.63 -27.79 8.09
C PRO A 521 -12.70 -28.57 7.29
N PRO A 522 -12.95 -29.86 7.62
CA PRO A 522 -13.97 -30.67 6.94
C PRO A 522 -15.34 -30.01 7.06
N ASP A 523 -16.15 -30.11 6.01
CA ASP A 523 -17.49 -29.54 5.96
C ASP A 523 -17.54 -28.01 6.13
N PHE A 524 -16.47 -27.24 5.87
CA PHE A 524 -16.57 -25.77 5.71
C PHE A 524 -16.51 -25.40 4.22
N PRO A 525 -17.30 -24.42 3.75
CA PRO A 525 -17.30 -24.04 2.34
C PRO A 525 -16.06 -23.24 1.95
N VAL A 526 -15.67 -23.32 0.69
CA VAL A 526 -14.74 -22.37 0.04
C VAL A 526 -15.56 -21.27 -0.62
N LEU A 527 -15.19 -20.02 -0.36
CA LEU A 527 -15.84 -18.83 -0.89
C LEU A 527 -14.87 -18.04 -1.77
N THR A 528 -15.36 -17.56 -2.91
CA THR A 528 -14.66 -16.60 -3.77
C THR A 528 -15.52 -15.37 -4.06
N GLY A 529 -14.86 -14.22 -4.27
CA GLY A 529 -15.50 -12.92 -4.49
C GLY A 529 -15.26 -11.94 -3.34
N ASP A 530 -15.95 -10.80 -3.37
CA ASP A 530 -15.86 -9.73 -2.38
C ASP A 530 -17.21 -9.48 -1.69
N PHE A 531 -17.23 -8.52 -0.77
CA PHE A 531 -18.43 -8.15 -0.01
C PHE A 531 -18.81 -6.68 -0.21
N PHE A 532 -18.69 -6.19 -1.45
CA PHE A 532 -19.16 -4.86 -1.85
C PHE A 532 -20.42 -4.94 -2.73
N SER A 533 -21.33 -3.97 -2.70
CA SER A 533 -21.35 -2.79 -1.82
C SER A 533 -22.10 -3.09 -0.51
N TYR A 534 -21.56 -2.60 0.62
CA TYR A 534 -22.17 -2.77 1.95
C TYR A 534 -23.46 -1.94 2.09
N ALA A 535 -24.50 -2.56 2.67
CA ALA A 535 -25.65 -1.86 3.21
C ALA A 535 -25.92 -2.38 4.63
N ASP A 536 -26.04 -1.46 5.58
CA ASP A 536 -26.29 -1.79 6.98
C ASP A 536 -27.77 -2.05 7.25
N ARG A 537 -28.68 -1.37 6.53
CA ARG A 537 -30.14 -1.55 6.59
C ARG A 537 -30.82 -0.97 5.36
N GLU A 538 -32.05 -1.42 5.10
CA GLU A 538 -32.92 -0.82 4.07
C GLU A 538 -32.19 -0.67 2.71
N ASP A 539 -32.28 0.51 2.10
CA ASP A 539 -31.58 0.92 0.88
C ASP A 539 -30.31 1.75 1.16
N HIS A 540 -29.78 1.70 2.39
CA HIS A 540 -28.65 2.54 2.82
C HIS A 540 -27.34 1.93 2.34
N TYR A 541 -27.08 1.99 1.03
CA TYR A 541 -25.81 1.56 0.44
C TYR A 541 -24.70 2.57 0.72
N TRP A 542 -23.59 2.06 1.25
CA TRP A 542 -22.42 2.84 1.64
C TRP A 542 -21.49 2.99 0.44
N THR A 543 -21.95 3.62 -0.64
CA THR A 543 -21.14 3.84 -1.85
C THR A 543 -20.73 5.31 -2.02
N GLY A 544 -21.22 6.22 -1.16
CA GLY A 544 -20.83 7.62 -1.17
C GLY A 544 -19.36 7.82 -0.80
N TYR A 545 -18.84 6.99 0.13
CA TYR A 545 -17.45 7.09 0.58
C TYR A 545 -16.43 6.68 -0.48
N TYR A 546 -16.85 6.00 -1.56
CA TYR A 546 -16.00 5.73 -2.73
C TYR A 546 -15.50 7.03 -3.38
N THR A 547 -16.24 8.13 -3.21
CA THR A 547 -15.91 9.43 -3.83
C THR A 547 -15.65 10.53 -2.81
N SER A 548 -16.28 10.49 -1.63
CA SER A 548 -16.17 11.54 -0.60
C SER A 548 -14.74 12.07 -0.41
N ARG A 549 -14.59 13.39 -0.46
CA ARG A 549 -13.30 14.09 -0.32
C ARG A 549 -12.23 13.62 -1.33
N PRO A 550 -12.51 13.71 -2.65
CA PRO A 550 -11.68 13.11 -3.70
C PRO A 550 -10.28 13.75 -3.80
N PHE A 551 -10.13 15.00 -3.34
CA PHE A 551 -8.82 15.67 -3.29
C PHE A 551 -7.79 14.86 -2.51
N TYR A 552 -8.16 14.36 -1.32
CA TYR A 552 -7.25 13.61 -0.46
C TYR A 552 -7.03 12.18 -0.93
N LYS A 553 -8.03 11.56 -1.57
CA LYS A 553 -7.86 10.28 -2.30
C LYS A 553 -6.82 10.41 -3.42
N SER A 554 -6.82 11.54 -4.14
CA SER A 554 -5.78 11.83 -5.14
C SER A 554 -4.41 12.09 -4.48
N MET A 555 -4.38 12.82 -3.38
CA MET A 555 -3.15 13.10 -2.63
C MET A 555 -2.49 11.83 -2.07
N ASP A 556 -3.28 10.86 -1.63
CA ASP A 556 -2.82 9.52 -1.21
C ASP A 556 -2.00 8.83 -2.32
N ARG A 557 -2.55 8.74 -3.54
CA ARG A 557 -1.83 8.17 -4.70
C ARG A 557 -0.55 8.91 -5.05
N VAL A 558 -0.58 10.25 -4.95
CA VAL A 558 0.63 11.07 -5.15
C VAL A 558 1.68 10.71 -4.10
N LEU A 559 1.29 10.57 -2.84
CA LEU A 559 2.19 10.25 -1.74
C LEU A 559 2.77 8.83 -1.88
N GLU A 560 1.94 7.83 -2.21
CA GLU A 560 2.40 6.45 -2.50
C GLU A 560 3.52 6.41 -3.54
N SER A 561 3.32 7.12 -4.66
CA SER A 561 4.31 7.22 -5.73
C SER A 561 5.63 7.86 -5.26
N HIS A 562 5.55 8.90 -4.44
CA HIS A 562 6.73 9.56 -3.88
C HIS A 562 7.44 8.71 -2.81
N ILE A 563 6.69 7.96 -1.98
CA ILE A 563 7.27 7.01 -1.02
C ILE A 563 8.05 5.94 -1.77
N ARG A 564 7.42 5.26 -2.74
CA ARG A 564 8.11 4.25 -3.56
C ARG A 564 9.39 4.81 -4.20
N GLY A 565 9.29 5.99 -4.82
CA GLY A 565 10.45 6.61 -5.45
C GLY A 565 11.55 6.97 -4.46
N ALA A 566 11.18 7.54 -3.30
CA ALA A 566 12.13 7.93 -2.26
C ALA A 566 12.82 6.72 -1.63
N GLU A 567 12.09 5.63 -1.34
CA GLU A 567 12.66 4.40 -0.79
C GLU A 567 13.69 3.79 -1.72
N ILE A 568 13.38 3.69 -3.01
CA ILE A 568 14.29 3.14 -4.03
C ILE A 568 15.55 4.02 -4.10
N LEU A 569 15.39 5.33 -4.30
CA LEU A 569 16.52 6.22 -4.55
C LEU A 569 17.40 6.39 -3.30
N TYR A 570 16.79 6.49 -2.11
CA TYR A 570 17.50 6.50 -0.83
C TYR A 570 18.32 5.21 -0.67
N SER A 571 17.71 4.05 -0.92
CA SER A 571 18.39 2.73 -0.79
C SER A 571 19.57 2.58 -1.74
N LEU A 572 19.45 3.08 -2.98
CA LEU A 572 20.55 3.11 -3.94
C LEU A 572 21.68 4.05 -3.47
N ALA A 573 21.34 5.26 -3.05
CA ALA A 573 22.31 6.26 -2.60
C ALA A 573 23.08 5.80 -1.36
N ILE A 574 22.40 5.29 -0.33
CA ILE A 574 23.06 4.83 0.90
C ILE A 574 23.97 3.62 0.65
N ASN A 575 23.56 2.67 -0.20
CA ASN A 575 24.39 1.53 -0.55
C ASN A 575 25.66 1.96 -1.28
N HIS A 576 25.55 2.92 -2.21
CA HIS A 576 26.70 3.49 -2.89
C HIS A 576 27.62 4.24 -1.91
N ALA A 577 27.07 5.02 -0.97
CA ALA A 577 27.82 5.70 0.07
C ALA A 577 28.59 4.74 0.98
N ARG A 578 27.97 3.63 1.40
CA ARG A 578 28.62 2.58 2.20
C ARG A 578 29.77 1.90 1.46
N ARG A 579 29.56 1.52 0.20
CA ARG A 579 30.61 0.89 -0.62
C ARG A 579 31.81 1.81 -0.85
N ALA A 580 31.56 3.11 -0.95
CA ALA A 580 32.61 4.11 -1.09
C ALA A 580 33.28 4.50 0.26
N GLY A 581 32.80 4.01 1.40
CA GLY A 581 33.28 4.43 2.72
C GLY A 581 32.89 5.86 3.11
N LEU A 582 31.88 6.44 2.45
CA LEU A 582 31.43 7.83 2.60
C LEU A 582 30.06 7.96 3.29
N GLU A 583 29.66 6.95 4.06
CA GLU A 583 28.38 6.94 4.77
C GLU A 583 28.22 8.16 5.71
N SER A 584 29.31 8.61 6.34
CA SER A 584 29.32 9.78 7.23
C SER A 584 29.03 11.11 6.51
N LYS A 585 29.17 11.17 5.18
CA LYS A 585 28.86 12.37 4.37
C LYS A 585 27.40 12.41 3.94
N TYR A 586 26.68 11.29 3.95
CA TYR A 586 25.29 11.19 3.47
C TYR A 586 24.28 11.40 4.63
N PRO A 587 23.14 12.08 4.41
CA PRO A 587 22.18 12.37 5.48
C PRO A 587 21.40 11.13 5.94
N LEU A 588 21.95 10.38 6.90
CA LEU A 588 21.27 9.22 7.49
C LEU A 588 19.96 9.56 8.19
N SER A 589 19.79 10.83 8.61
CA SER A 589 18.55 11.36 9.20
C SER A 589 17.35 11.26 8.25
N ASP A 590 17.58 11.20 6.94
CA ASP A 590 16.52 11.07 5.94
C ASP A 590 15.69 9.78 6.12
N TYR A 591 16.26 8.74 6.75
CA TYR A 591 15.52 7.52 7.07
C TYR A 591 14.38 7.74 8.07
N ALA A 592 14.56 8.67 9.03
CA ALA A 592 13.50 9.02 9.97
C ALA A 592 12.34 9.72 9.25
N LEU A 593 12.65 10.65 8.34
CA LEU A 593 11.67 11.33 7.51
C LEU A 593 10.89 10.36 6.61
N LEU A 594 11.57 9.34 6.07
CA LEU A 594 10.95 8.27 5.29
C LEU A 594 9.98 7.44 6.15
N THR A 595 10.41 7.10 7.37
CA THR A 595 9.58 6.35 8.32
C THR A 595 8.34 7.16 8.73
N ASP A 596 8.49 8.46 8.97
CA ASP A 596 7.36 9.35 9.28
C ASP A 596 6.39 9.45 8.10
N ALA A 597 6.89 9.51 6.87
CA ALA A 597 6.04 9.49 5.68
C ALA A 597 5.25 8.18 5.53
N ARG A 598 5.88 7.02 5.72
CA ARG A 598 5.19 5.70 5.75
C ARG A 598 4.13 5.63 6.83
N ARG A 599 4.44 6.10 8.05
CA ARG A 599 3.49 6.12 9.17
C ARG A 599 2.30 7.03 8.91
N ASN A 600 2.51 8.18 8.27
CA ASN A 600 1.42 9.11 7.93
C ASN A 600 0.58 8.58 6.76
N LEU A 601 1.21 7.96 5.74
CA LEU A 601 0.48 7.23 4.70
C LEU A 601 -0.34 6.10 5.32
N GLY A 602 0.28 5.27 6.16
CA GLY A 602 -0.37 4.15 6.84
C GLY A 602 -1.51 4.59 7.76
N LEU A 603 -1.35 5.73 8.45
CA LEU A 603 -2.42 6.33 9.25
C LEU A 603 -3.61 6.74 8.37
N PHE A 604 -3.33 7.30 7.19
CA PHE A 604 -4.36 7.74 6.24
C PHE A 604 -5.12 6.58 5.59
N GLN A 605 -4.62 5.34 5.68
CA GLN A 605 -5.37 4.17 5.21
C GLN A 605 -6.51 3.78 6.15
N HIS A 606 -6.62 4.38 7.34
CA HIS A 606 -7.73 4.14 8.26
C HIS A 606 -9.09 4.33 7.57
N HIS A 607 -10.06 3.50 7.94
CA HIS A 607 -11.40 3.49 7.36
C HIS A 607 -12.22 4.78 7.59
N ASP A 608 -11.73 5.80 8.31
CA ASP A 608 -12.32 7.15 8.29
C ASP A 608 -11.45 8.24 7.63
N ALA A 609 -10.25 7.88 7.22
CA ALA A 609 -9.28 8.79 6.64
C ALA A 609 -9.44 8.84 5.11
N ILE A 610 -8.92 7.85 4.38
CA ILE A 610 -9.00 7.77 2.90
C ILE A 610 -10.45 7.71 2.40
N THR A 611 -11.37 7.12 3.18
CA THR A 611 -12.81 7.06 2.89
C THR A 611 -13.46 8.45 2.85
N GLY A 612 -12.86 9.42 3.54
CA GLY A 612 -13.35 10.79 3.62
C GLY A 612 -14.54 10.98 4.55
N THR A 613 -14.69 10.09 5.54
CA THR A 613 -15.85 10.05 6.45
C THR A 613 -15.60 10.70 7.81
N ALA A 614 -14.37 11.12 8.10
CA ALA A 614 -14.03 11.91 9.27
C ALA A 614 -14.59 13.36 9.24
N LYS A 615 -14.64 13.97 10.43
CA LYS A 615 -14.98 15.40 10.59
C LYS A 615 -13.92 16.30 9.96
N GLU A 616 -14.34 17.51 9.58
CA GLU A 616 -13.49 18.47 8.88
C GLU A 616 -12.13 18.73 9.55
N ALA A 617 -12.13 19.01 10.85
CA ALA A 617 -10.90 19.26 11.60
C ALA A 617 -9.93 18.06 11.59
N VAL A 618 -10.45 16.84 11.47
CA VAL A 618 -9.65 15.61 11.38
C VAL A 618 -9.09 15.43 9.97
N VAL A 619 -9.88 15.73 8.94
CA VAL A 619 -9.40 15.71 7.56
C VAL A 619 -8.30 16.73 7.33
N ILE A 620 -8.42 17.93 7.92
CA ILE A 620 -7.34 18.93 7.89
C ILE A 620 -6.07 18.38 8.55
N ASP A 621 -6.18 17.70 9.70
CA ASP A 621 -5.03 17.05 10.37
C ASP A 621 -4.35 16.03 9.45
N TYR A 622 -5.13 15.15 8.80
CA TYR A 622 -4.61 14.23 7.79
C TYR A 622 -3.94 14.96 6.63
N GLY A 623 -4.59 15.96 6.05
CA GLY A 623 -4.06 16.77 4.95
C GLY A 623 -2.72 17.41 5.26
N VAL A 624 -2.58 17.99 6.46
CA VAL A 624 -1.32 18.58 6.93
C VAL A 624 -0.22 17.52 7.05
N ARG A 625 -0.54 16.34 7.61
CA ARG A 625 0.42 15.22 7.71
C ARG A 625 0.87 14.72 6.34
N LEU A 626 -0.06 14.57 5.40
CA LEU A 626 0.25 14.14 4.03
C LEU A 626 1.12 15.18 3.31
N LEU A 627 0.80 16.48 3.43
CA LEU A 627 1.58 17.56 2.82
C LEU A 627 3.01 17.60 3.36
N HIS A 628 3.15 17.55 4.68
CA HIS A 628 4.45 17.53 5.33
C HIS A 628 5.28 16.30 4.91
N SER A 629 4.64 15.13 4.83
CA SER A 629 5.28 13.90 4.34
C SER A 629 5.74 14.04 2.89
N LEU A 630 4.92 14.62 2.01
CA LEU A 630 5.28 14.87 0.62
C LEU A 630 6.48 15.81 0.49
N MET A 631 6.54 16.87 1.29
CA MET A 631 7.70 17.79 1.33
C MET A 631 8.97 17.08 1.81
N ASN A 632 8.86 16.24 2.83
CA ASN A 632 9.97 15.45 3.34
C ASN A 632 10.48 14.45 2.31
N LEU A 633 9.59 13.74 1.61
CA LEU A 633 9.97 12.81 0.55
C LEU A 633 10.67 13.50 -0.63
N LYS A 634 10.18 14.68 -1.03
CA LYS A 634 10.85 15.52 -2.05
C LYS A 634 12.27 15.86 -1.63
N ARG A 635 12.50 16.18 -0.36
CA ARG A 635 13.85 16.43 0.18
C ARG A 635 14.74 15.19 0.10
N ILE A 636 14.23 14.01 0.49
CA ILE A 636 14.96 12.74 0.41
C ILE A 636 15.36 12.45 -1.04
N LEU A 637 14.42 12.61 -1.98
CA LEU A 637 14.67 12.45 -3.41
C LEU A 637 15.76 13.39 -3.92
N ILE A 638 15.72 14.67 -3.52
CA ILE A 638 16.75 15.67 -3.87
C ILE A 638 18.13 15.24 -3.35
N ASN A 639 18.22 14.85 -2.08
CA ASN A 639 19.50 14.47 -1.46
C ASN A 639 20.08 13.20 -2.09
N ALA A 640 19.25 12.19 -2.32
CA ALA A 640 19.63 10.95 -2.97
C ALA A 640 20.05 11.17 -4.42
N ALA A 641 19.28 11.95 -5.19
CA ALA A 641 19.63 12.31 -6.55
C ALA A 641 20.96 13.08 -6.61
N HIS A 642 21.14 14.09 -5.76
CA HIS A 642 22.38 14.89 -5.70
C HIS A 642 23.59 14.00 -5.42
N TYR A 643 23.49 13.10 -4.44
CA TYR A 643 24.56 12.15 -4.16
C TYR A 643 24.87 11.25 -5.36
N LEU A 644 23.84 10.75 -6.06
CA LEU A 644 24.00 9.80 -7.16
C LEU A 644 24.57 10.44 -8.43
N VAL A 645 24.16 11.67 -8.79
CA VAL A 645 24.61 12.34 -10.02
C VAL A 645 25.99 12.99 -9.91
N VAL A 646 26.47 13.31 -8.70
CA VAL A 646 27.81 13.87 -8.53
C VAL A 646 28.86 12.82 -8.88
N ALA A 647 29.66 13.04 -9.93
CA ALA A 647 30.68 12.07 -10.36
C ALA A 647 31.75 11.84 -9.29
N ASP A 648 32.29 12.92 -8.73
CA ASP A 648 33.31 12.88 -7.66
C ASP A 648 32.64 12.94 -6.28
N LYS A 649 32.42 11.77 -5.67
CA LYS A 649 31.73 11.64 -4.39
C LYS A 649 32.44 12.35 -3.25
N GLU A 650 33.72 12.67 -3.36
CA GLU A 650 34.44 13.44 -2.34
C GLU A 650 33.96 14.89 -2.26
N LYS A 651 33.49 15.44 -3.39
CA LYS A 651 32.93 16.80 -3.51
C LYS A 651 31.48 16.90 -3.05
N TYR A 652 30.81 15.78 -2.80
CA TYR A 652 29.47 15.82 -2.25
C TYR A 652 29.50 16.43 -0.85
N HIS A 653 28.69 17.46 -0.67
CA HIS A 653 28.46 18.10 0.62
C HIS A 653 26.96 18.22 0.85
N TYR A 654 26.51 17.71 2.00
CA TYR A 654 25.15 17.87 2.45
C TYR A 654 25.00 19.17 3.24
N ASP A 655 24.16 20.08 2.73
CA ASP A 655 23.73 21.28 3.44
C ASP A 655 22.23 21.18 3.77
N HIS A 656 21.91 21.26 5.05
CA HIS A 656 20.51 21.22 5.52
C HIS A 656 19.73 22.48 5.12
N SER A 657 20.39 23.62 4.95
CA SER A 657 19.76 24.93 4.76
C SER A 657 19.47 25.27 3.29
N VAL A 658 20.20 24.68 2.35
CA VAL A 658 20.08 24.96 0.91
C VAL A 658 19.95 23.66 0.13
N PRO A 659 18.77 23.32 -0.40
CA PRO A 659 18.63 22.14 -1.25
C PRO A 659 19.39 22.35 -2.58
N PHE A 660 20.10 21.33 -3.03
CA PHE A 660 20.87 21.38 -4.29
C PHE A 660 19.97 21.49 -5.52
N PHE A 661 18.83 20.79 -5.50
CA PHE A 661 17.81 20.84 -6.55
C PHE A 661 16.54 21.54 -6.04
N SER A 662 15.83 22.20 -6.96
CA SER A 662 14.45 22.62 -6.77
C SER A 662 13.50 21.58 -7.34
N THR A 663 12.30 21.46 -6.77
CA THR A 663 11.27 20.59 -7.31
C THR A 663 10.53 21.23 -8.49
N ASP A 664 10.09 20.40 -9.43
CA ASP A 664 9.30 20.83 -10.60
C ASP A 664 7.90 21.34 -10.24
N ASP A 665 7.40 21.00 -9.05
CA ASP A 665 6.16 21.53 -8.52
C ASP A 665 6.23 21.81 -7.00
N SER A 666 5.31 22.65 -6.54
CA SER A 666 5.12 22.99 -5.13
C SER A 666 3.63 23.02 -4.77
N ARG A 667 3.31 22.86 -3.50
CA ARG A 667 1.94 22.97 -2.97
C ARG A 667 2.00 23.90 -1.76
N LEU A 668 1.15 24.93 -1.77
CA LEU A 668 1.17 25.95 -0.71
C LEU A 668 0.48 25.44 0.56
N THR A 669 -0.69 24.84 0.39
CA THR A 669 -1.48 24.28 1.48
C THR A 669 -1.96 22.89 1.12
N GLN A 670 -2.50 22.20 2.12
CA GLN A 670 -3.01 20.85 1.98
C GLN A 670 -4.23 20.77 1.04
N GLU A 671 -4.89 21.89 0.71
CA GLU A 671 -6.08 21.95 -0.16
C GLU A 671 -5.79 22.54 -1.55
N THR A 672 -4.54 22.89 -1.83
CA THR A 672 -4.13 23.50 -3.11
C THR A 672 -3.62 22.45 -4.10
N LEU A 673 -3.99 22.61 -5.36
CA LEU A 673 -3.40 21.86 -6.47
C LEU A 673 -1.90 22.20 -6.59
N PRO A 674 -1.08 21.28 -7.11
CA PRO A 674 0.35 21.55 -7.33
C PRO A 674 0.55 22.64 -8.38
N GLU A 675 1.38 23.62 -8.06
CA GLU A 675 1.82 24.67 -8.98
C GLU A 675 3.20 24.32 -9.53
N LYS A 676 3.33 24.34 -10.87
CA LYS A 676 4.58 24.03 -11.57
C LYS A 676 5.59 25.18 -11.41
N THR A 677 6.85 24.82 -11.18
CA THR A 677 7.96 25.76 -11.06
C THR A 677 8.39 26.24 -12.44
N VAL A 678 8.49 27.56 -12.63
CA VAL A 678 9.01 28.16 -13.87
C VAL A 678 10.53 28.20 -13.83
N ILE A 679 11.18 27.45 -14.74
CA ILE A 679 12.63 27.41 -14.89
C ILE A 679 13.09 28.69 -15.61
N LYS A 680 13.89 29.50 -14.91
CA LYS A 680 14.48 30.72 -15.47
C LYS A 680 15.71 30.38 -16.30
N LEU A 681 15.56 30.44 -17.62
CA LEU A 681 16.63 30.20 -18.59
C LEU A 681 17.39 31.49 -18.88
N GLY A 682 18.70 31.34 -19.09
CA GLY A 682 19.61 32.41 -19.49
C GLY A 682 20.74 31.83 -20.33
N THR A 683 21.89 32.50 -20.33
CA THR A 683 23.09 32.06 -21.04
C THR A 683 23.77 30.85 -20.39
N SER A 684 23.61 30.69 -19.07
CA SER A 684 24.10 29.52 -18.35
C SER A 684 23.07 28.39 -18.36
N PRO A 685 23.49 27.12 -18.56
CA PRO A 685 22.58 25.99 -18.56
C PRO A 685 21.96 25.74 -17.18
N ARG A 686 20.68 25.39 -17.20
CA ARG A 686 19.94 24.80 -16.10
C ARG A 686 19.91 23.30 -16.31
N TYR A 687 20.07 22.54 -15.24
CA TYR A 687 20.06 21.08 -15.29
C TYR A 687 18.72 20.56 -14.79
N LEU A 688 18.13 19.64 -15.54
CA LEU A 688 16.93 18.91 -15.18
C LEU A 688 17.30 17.45 -14.95
N VAL A 689 16.96 16.92 -13.79
CA VAL A 689 17.17 15.51 -13.44
C VAL A 689 15.82 14.82 -13.38
N VAL A 690 15.67 13.74 -14.14
CA VAL A 690 14.43 12.96 -14.20
C VAL A 690 14.71 11.55 -13.68
N PHE A 691 13.92 11.12 -12.70
CA PHE A 691 14.01 9.79 -12.11
C PHE A 691 12.89 8.88 -12.62
N ASN A 692 13.24 7.67 -13.02
CA ASN A 692 12.28 6.62 -13.34
C ASN A 692 12.21 5.58 -12.22
N PRO A 693 11.16 5.57 -11.38
CA PRO A 693 11.03 4.66 -10.25
C PRO A 693 10.53 3.26 -10.63
N VAL A 694 10.36 2.95 -11.92
CA VAL A 694 9.93 1.63 -12.37
C VAL A 694 11.10 0.78 -12.87
N GLU A 695 10.94 -0.54 -12.78
CA GLU A 695 11.94 -1.56 -13.09
C GLU A 695 12.12 -1.79 -14.61
N GLN A 696 11.52 -0.92 -15.44
CA GLN A 696 11.54 -1.02 -16.89
C GLN A 696 11.96 0.32 -17.51
N ASN A 697 12.61 0.24 -18.68
CA ASN A 697 12.87 1.43 -19.49
C ASN A 697 11.55 2.04 -19.92
N ARG A 698 11.41 3.37 -19.82
CA ARG A 698 10.15 4.06 -20.09
C ARG A 698 10.33 5.13 -21.15
N LEU A 699 9.60 5.01 -22.26
CA LEU A 699 9.44 6.11 -23.22
C LEU A 699 8.29 6.99 -22.75
N CYS A 700 8.56 8.26 -22.47
CA CYS A 700 7.53 9.21 -22.04
C CYS A 700 7.83 10.64 -22.50
N VAL A 701 6.82 11.50 -22.42
CA VAL A 701 6.98 12.95 -22.61
C VAL A 701 7.28 13.58 -21.26
N VAL A 702 8.35 14.39 -21.20
CA VAL A 702 8.66 15.26 -20.06
C VAL A 702 8.28 16.68 -20.43
N SER A 703 7.53 17.34 -19.55
CA SER A 703 7.05 18.71 -19.75
C SER A 703 7.42 19.60 -18.57
N VAL A 704 8.07 20.72 -18.84
CA VAL A 704 8.50 21.72 -17.84
C VAL A 704 8.08 23.13 -18.26
N LEU A 705 7.97 24.04 -17.29
CA LEU A 705 7.68 25.45 -17.55
C LEU A 705 8.96 26.28 -17.63
N VAL A 706 9.02 27.22 -18.56
CA VAL A 706 10.16 28.12 -18.79
C VAL A 706 9.69 29.55 -19.01
N ASN A 707 10.60 30.51 -18.83
CA ASN A 707 10.31 31.95 -18.92
C ASN A 707 10.59 32.59 -20.30
N THR A 708 10.88 31.80 -21.33
CA THR A 708 11.26 32.30 -22.66
C THR A 708 10.86 31.32 -23.76
N PRO A 709 10.48 31.79 -24.96
CA PRO A 709 10.19 30.92 -26.09
C PRO A 709 11.47 30.43 -26.80
N HIS A 710 12.63 30.97 -26.45
CA HIS A 710 13.93 30.66 -27.05
C HIS A 710 14.65 29.59 -26.25
N VAL A 711 14.28 28.32 -26.46
CA VAL A 711 14.73 27.20 -25.63
C VAL A 711 15.52 26.21 -26.46
N ARG A 712 16.59 25.67 -25.87
CA ARG A 712 17.27 24.47 -26.36
C ARG A 712 17.44 23.47 -25.24
N VAL A 713 17.20 22.20 -25.54
CA VAL A 713 17.37 21.08 -24.61
C VAL A 713 18.41 20.13 -25.18
N LEU A 714 19.39 19.78 -24.36
CA LEU A 714 20.42 18.80 -24.70
C LEU A 714 20.37 17.60 -23.75
N THR A 715 20.82 16.44 -24.23
CA THR A 715 21.15 15.28 -23.38
C THR A 715 22.39 15.56 -22.52
N GLU A 716 22.73 14.65 -21.61
CA GLU A 716 23.94 14.72 -20.80
C GLU A 716 25.21 14.80 -21.67
N GLU A 717 25.23 14.10 -22.80
CA GLU A 717 26.33 14.09 -23.78
C GLU A 717 26.35 15.31 -24.71
N GLY A 718 25.43 16.27 -24.50
CA GLY A 718 25.35 17.50 -25.29
C GLY A 718 24.62 17.36 -26.62
N GLN A 719 23.90 16.26 -26.85
CA GLN A 719 23.15 16.06 -28.09
C GLN A 719 21.84 16.86 -28.08
N PRO A 720 21.51 17.64 -29.13
CA PRO A 720 20.31 18.44 -29.16
C PRO A 720 19.05 17.58 -29.31
N MET A 721 18.00 17.93 -28.56
CA MET A 721 16.70 17.26 -28.60
C MET A 721 15.67 18.13 -29.31
N ALA A 722 14.81 17.48 -30.10
CA ALA A 722 13.61 18.12 -30.63
C ALA A 722 12.62 18.38 -29.48
N VAL A 723 12.15 19.62 -29.38
CA VAL A 723 11.23 20.04 -28.31
C VAL A 723 10.00 20.73 -28.88
N GLN A 724 8.84 20.49 -28.28
CA GLN A 724 7.62 21.23 -28.55
C GLN A 724 7.45 22.33 -27.51
N LEU A 725 7.32 23.56 -27.99
CA LEU A 725 6.93 24.73 -27.23
C LEU A 725 5.41 24.91 -27.33
N SER A 726 4.74 25.06 -26.19
CA SER A 726 3.29 25.26 -26.11
C SER A 726 2.94 26.44 -25.19
N PRO A 727 1.84 27.16 -25.46
CA PRO A 727 1.39 28.23 -24.58
C PRO A 727 0.89 27.66 -23.25
N VAL A 728 1.10 28.40 -22.18
CA VAL A 728 0.46 28.14 -20.88
C VAL A 728 -0.74 29.06 -20.74
N TRP A 729 -1.91 28.49 -20.45
CA TRP A 729 -3.14 29.25 -20.27
C TRP A 729 -3.33 29.63 -18.80
N GLN A 730 -3.54 30.91 -18.51
CA GLN A 730 -3.84 31.40 -17.15
C GLN A 730 -5.35 31.41 -16.87
N SER A 731 -6.16 31.50 -17.93
CA SER A 731 -7.61 31.48 -17.90
C SER A 731 -8.14 30.73 -19.13
N LEU A 732 -9.46 30.62 -19.27
CA LEU A 732 -10.09 30.03 -20.46
C LEU A 732 -9.74 30.77 -21.76
N THR A 733 -9.28 32.01 -21.69
CA THR A 733 -9.11 32.90 -22.85
C THR A 733 -7.75 33.60 -22.92
N ASP A 734 -6.96 33.56 -21.85
CA ASP A 734 -5.70 34.30 -21.74
C ASP A 734 -4.50 33.35 -21.71
N MET A 735 -3.63 33.48 -22.72
CA MET A 735 -2.30 32.89 -22.72
C MET A 735 -1.34 33.71 -21.86
N ASN A 736 -0.54 33.03 -21.05
CA ASN A 736 0.55 33.63 -20.30
C ASN A 736 1.60 34.20 -21.28
N PRO A 737 1.93 35.51 -21.24
CA PRO A 737 2.95 36.09 -22.10
C PRO A 737 4.37 35.64 -21.76
N ASP A 738 4.63 35.33 -20.48
CA ASP A 738 5.97 35.18 -19.94
C ASP A 738 6.30 33.73 -19.56
N VAL A 739 5.37 32.79 -19.75
CA VAL A 739 5.54 31.39 -19.35
C VAL A 739 5.13 30.47 -20.49
N PHE A 740 6.02 29.53 -20.80
CA PHE A 740 5.87 28.58 -21.90
C PHE A 740 6.08 27.15 -21.38
N GLN A 741 5.37 26.18 -21.96
CA GLN A 741 5.61 24.77 -21.69
C GLN A 741 6.55 24.19 -22.74
N VAL A 742 7.63 23.56 -22.30
CA VAL A 742 8.57 22.84 -23.15
C VAL A 742 8.36 21.34 -22.91
N SER A 743 7.99 20.62 -23.97
CA SER A 743 7.71 19.18 -23.92
C SER A 743 8.66 18.44 -24.86
N PHE A 744 9.29 17.37 -24.38
CA PHE A 744 10.19 16.55 -25.20
C PHE A 744 10.08 15.08 -24.83
N THR A 745 10.31 14.21 -25.82
CA THR A 745 10.21 12.76 -25.63
C THR A 745 11.55 12.22 -25.14
N VAL A 746 11.51 11.39 -24.10
CA VAL A 746 12.69 10.81 -23.47
C VAL A 746 12.48 9.32 -23.22
N ARG A 747 13.54 8.53 -23.41
CA ARG A 747 13.62 7.16 -22.91
C ARG A 747 14.41 7.15 -21.60
N LEU A 748 13.72 6.92 -20.50
CA LEU A 748 14.33 6.85 -19.17
C LEU A 748 14.76 5.42 -18.87
N PRO A 749 15.97 5.20 -18.32
CA PRO A 749 16.44 3.88 -17.90
C PRO A 749 15.63 3.35 -16.70
N ALA A 750 15.50 2.04 -16.59
CA ALA A 750 14.89 1.37 -15.43
C ALA A 750 15.61 1.76 -14.12
N LEU A 751 14.85 2.15 -13.10
CA LEU A 751 15.35 2.59 -11.78
C LEU A 751 16.47 3.65 -11.84
N GLY A 752 16.54 4.42 -12.93
CA GLY A 752 17.67 5.26 -13.25
C GLY A 752 17.33 6.75 -13.30
N LEU A 753 18.39 7.56 -13.25
CA LEU A 753 18.36 9.01 -13.39
C LEU A 753 18.84 9.40 -14.79
N SER A 754 18.23 10.43 -15.37
CA SER A 754 18.69 11.05 -16.62
C SER A 754 18.82 12.55 -16.45
N ILE A 755 19.87 13.13 -17.02
CA ILE A 755 20.21 14.55 -16.90
C ILE A 755 20.01 15.24 -18.25
N PHE A 756 19.35 16.41 -18.23
CA PHE A 756 19.14 17.26 -19.39
C PHE A 756 19.64 18.66 -19.12
N GLN A 757 20.14 19.33 -20.15
CA GLN A 757 20.61 20.71 -20.08
C GLN A 757 19.62 21.62 -20.81
N LEU A 758 19.12 22.65 -20.14
CA LEU A 758 18.19 23.64 -20.68
C LEU A 758 18.83 25.02 -20.65
N TYR A 759 18.85 25.73 -21.78
CA TYR A 759 19.34 27.11 -21.82
C TYR A 759 18.63 27.92 -22.90
N MET A 760 18.82 29.23 -22.83
CA MET A 760 18.25 30.14 -23.81
C MET A 760 19.03 30.05 -25.12
N SER A 761 18.34 29.77 -26.22
CA SER A 761 18.95 29.72 -27.55
C SER A 761 18.01 30.28 -28.61
N PHE A 762 18.55 31.15 -29.46
CA PHE A 762 17.85 31.71 -30.62
C PHE A 762 17.90 30.78 -31.83
N ASP A 763 18.63 29.66 -31.74
CA ASP A 763 18.65 28.62 -32.75
C ASP A 763 17.31 27.87 -32.72
N ALA A 764 16.46 28.15 -33.70
CA ALA A 764 15.10 27.63 -33.78
C ALA A 764 15.02 26.25 -34.45
N HIS A 765 16.14 25.67 -34.92
CA HIS A 765 16.09 24.45 -35.73
C HIS A 765 15.52 23.25 -34.96
N THR A 766 15.61 23.19 -33.63
CA THR A 766 15.11 22.06 -32.84
C THR A 766 13.88 22.37 -32.00
N THR A 767 13.33 23.58 -32.10
CA THR A 767 12.25 24.07 -31.24
C THR A 767 10.98 24.33 -32.02
N LEU A 768 9.96 23.52 -31.74
CA LEU A 768 8.71 23.48 -32.47
C LEU A 768 7.63 24.26 -31.75
N LYS A 769 7.15 25.34 -32.36
CA LYS A 769 6.02 26.08 -31.84
C LYS A 769 4.73 25.32 -32.16
N SER A 770 3.92 25.04 -31.15
CA SER A 770 2.63 24.38 -31.35
C SER A 770 1.67 25.28 -32.13
N ASN A 771 0.94 24.68 -33.08
CA ASN A 771 -0.23 25.31 -33.70
C ASN A 771 -1.45 25.12 -32.79
N VAL A 772 -2.04 26.21 -32.34
CA VAL A 772 -3.14 26.20 -31.38
C VAL A 772 -4.45 26.35 -32.13
N ARG A 773 -5.35 25.38 -31.95
CA ARG A 773 -6.74 25.46 -32.44
C ARG A 773 -7.65 25.62 -31.24
N VAL A 774 -8.44 26.69 -31.22
CA VAL A 774 -9.37 26.98 -30.11
C VAL A 774 -10.79 26.84 -30.61
N TYR A 775 -11.56 26.00 -29.94
CA TYR A 775 -12.99 25.78 -30.20
C TYR A 775 -13.79 26.49 -29.10
N LEU A 776 -14.63 27.45 -29.48
CA LEU A 776 -15.36 28.30 -28.53
C LEU A 776 -16.80 27.84 -28.23
N HIS A 777 -17.29 26.79 -28.90
CA HIS A 777 -18.57 26.13 -28.63
C HIS A 777 -19.75 27.10 -28.41
N GLY A 778 -19.90 28.09 -29.29
CA GLY A 778 -21.01 29.05 -29.29
C GLY A 778 -20.85 30.21 -28.31
N ARG A 779 -19.72 30.31 -27.61
CA ARG A 779 -19.42 31.41 -26.68
C ARG A 779 -18.64 32.50 -27.38
N ASP A 780 -19.16 33.72 -27.33
CA ASP A 780 -18.44 34.92 -27.82
C ASP A 780 -17.40 35.34 -26.77
N LEU A 781 -16.21 34.76 -26.86
CA LEU A 781 -15.09 34.99 -25.95
C LEU A 781 -13.91 35.59 -26.70
N ASN A 782 -13.44 36.76 -26.24
CA ASN A 782 -12.26 37.40 -26.80
C ASN A 782 -10.98 36.70 -26.31
N ILE A 783 -10.25 36.05 -27.23
CA ILE A 783 -9.00 35.35 -26.93
C ILE A 783 -7.81 36.30 -27.07
N LYS A 784 -7.07 36.50 -25.97
CA LYS A 784 -5.81 37.26 -26.01
C LYS A 784 -4.70 36.39 -26.58
N LYS A 785 -4.42 36.59 -27.87
CA LYS A 785 -3.39 35.87 -28.63
C LYS A 785 -2.00 36.38 -28.27
N GLN A 786 -1.03 35.47 -28.30
CA GLN A 786 0.40 35.80 -28.23
C GLN A 786 1.02 35.64 -29.62
N GLU A 787 1.81 36.61 -30.07
CA GLU A 787 2.47 36.57 -31.39
C GLU A 787 3.39 35.36 -31.57
N THR A 788 3.89 34.80 -30.45
CA THR A 788 4.75 33.63 -30.43
C THR A 788 4.11 32.40 -31.08
N PHE A 789 2.78 32.25 -31.01
CA PHE A 789 2.07 31.05 -31.44
C PHE A 789 1.06 31.34 -32.55
N SER A 790 0.93 30.42 -33.50
CA SER A 790 -0.16 30.45 -34.47
C SER A 790 -1.45 30.00 -33.80
N VAL A 791 -2.41 30.91 -33.67
CA VAL A 791 -3.71 30.64 -33.03
C VAL A 791 -4.83 30.75 -34.06
N LYS A 792 -5.42 29.59 -34.40
CA LYS A 792 -6.60 29.50 -35.24
C LYS A 792 -7.85 29.39 -34.36
N LEU A 793 -8.71 30.40 -34.43
CA LEU A 793 -10.04 30.34 -33.85
C LEU A 793 -10.93 29.56 -34.80
N LEU A 794 -11.65 28.58 -34.28
CA LEU A 794 -12.62 27.81 -35.02
C LEU A 794 -14.00 28.17 -34.48
N GLU A 795 -14.85 28.67 -35.37
CA GLU A 795 -16.27 28.88 -35.05
C GLU A 795 -16.92 27.55 -34.73
N THR A 796 -17.99 27.60 -33.95
CA THR A 796 -18.81 26.43 -33.60
C THR A 796 -19.25 25.73 -34.88
N SER A 797 -18.63 24.61 -35.18
CA SER A 797 -18.99 23.75 -36.30
C SER A 797 -19.83 22.60 -35.74
N THR A 798 -20.90 22.24 -36.45
CA THR A 798 -21.62 20.97 -36.21
C THR A 798 -20.78 19.76 -36.51
N ASP A 799 -19.65 19.93 -37.20
CA ASP A 799 -18.78 18.87 -37.63
C ASP A 799 -17.80 18.50 -36.51
N ASP A 800 -17.67 17.20 -36.29
CA ASP A 800 -16.70 16.66 -35.33
C ASP A 800 -15.27 16.93 -35.80
N PHE A 801 -14.35 16.98 -34.85
CA PHE A 801 -12.92 17.10 -35.13
C PHE A 801 -12.16 15.92 -34.51
N TYR A 802 -10.96 15.66 -35.02
CA TYR A 802 -10.09 14.62 -34.46
C TYR A 802 -8.68 15.11 -34.21
N VAL A 803 -8.00 14.42 -33.30
CA VAL A 803 -6.55 14.50 -33.09
C VAL A 803 -5.96 13.13 -33.37
N GLU A 804 -4.81 13.09 -34.03
CA GLU A 804 -4.16 11.85 -34.42
C GLU A 804 -2.68 11.82 -34.06
N ASN A 805 -2.17 10.62 -33.85
CA ASN A 805 -0.74 10.32 -33.83
C ASN A 805 -0.50 8.96 -34.51
N GLN A 806 0.74 8.48 -34.53
CA GLN A 806 1.10 7.20 -35.16
C GLN A 806 0.43 5.97 -34.53
N TYR A 807 -0.17 6.10 -33.35
CA TYR A 807 -0.78 5.00 -32.58
C TYR A 807 -2.30 5.02 -32.61
N MET A 808 -2.94 6.18 -32.76
CA MET A 808 -4.41 6.30 -32.73
C MET A 808 -4.93 7.63 -33.27
N GLN A 809 -6.19 7.60 -33.68
CA GLN A 809 -7.03 8.75 -34.00
C GLN A 809 -8.17 8.83 -32.97
N VAL A 810 -8.45 10.04 -32.49
CA VAL A 810 -9.46 10.30 -31.45
C VAL A 810 -10.36 11.43 -31.90
N TRP A 811 -11.67 11.19 -31.93
CA TRP A 811 -12.70 12.14 -32.37
C TRP A 811 -13.41 12.78 -31.18
N PHE A 812 -13.77 14.04 -31.36
CA PHE A 812 -14.46 14.88 -30.39
C PHE A 812 -15.65 15.55 -31.05
N SER A 813 -16.74 15.71 -30.30
CA SER A 813 -17.91 16.45 -30.74
C SER A 813 -17.56 17.90 -31.06
N GLY A 814 -17.89 18.37 -32.25
CA GLY A 814 -17.75 19.79 -32.61
C GLY A 814 -18.62 20.71 -31.73
N VAL A 815 -19.74 20.17 -31.23
CA VAL A 815 -20.71 20.90 -30.41
C VAL A 815 -20.27 20.97 -28.94
N THR A 816 -19.96 19.83 -28.31
CA THR A 816 -19.69 19.76 -26.86
C THR A 816 -18.21 19.73 -26.50
N GLY A 817 -17.33 19.41 -27.44
CA GLY A 817 -15.90 19.17 -27.19
C GLY A 817 -15.60 17.84 -26.48
N LEU A 818 -16.63 17.01 -26.23
CA LEU A 818 -16.50 15.73 -25.54
C LEU A 818 -16.09 14.60 -26.50
N LEU A 819 -15.44 13.57 -25.96
CA LEU A 819 -14.98 12.40 -26.71
C LEU A 819 -16.15 11.70 -27.43
N LYS A 820 -15.96 11.39 -28.72
CA LYS A 820 -16.96 10.74 -29.58
C LYS A 820 -16.51 9.40 -30.18
N GLY A 821 -15.20 9.19 -30.33
CA GLY A 821 -14.69 7.97 -30.94
C GLY A 821 -13.18 7.80 -30.81
N ILE A 822 -12.72 6.55 -30.89
CA ILE A 822 -11.31 6.19 -30.90
C ILE A 822 -11.08 5.12 -31.97
N LYS A 823 -9.97 5.23 -32.70
CA LYS A 823 -9.49 4.21 -33.65
C LYS A 823 -8.00 4.01 -33.39
N ARG A 824 -7.61 2.81 -32.98
CA ARG A 824 -6.18 2.50 -32.79
C ARG A 824 -5.55 2.11 -34.12
N SER A 825 -4.24 2.32 -34.23
CA SER A 825 -3.46 1.89 -35.39
C SER A 825 -3.55 0.37 -35.53
N GLY A 826 -3.93 -0.11 -36.71
CA GLY A 826 -4.17 -1.54 -36.99
C GLY A 826 -5.62 -2.00 -36.79
N GLU A 827 -6.50 -1.19 -36.20
CA GLU A 827 -7.93 -1.50 -36.15
C GLU A 827 -8.63 -1.04 -37.43
N GLU A 828 -9.45 -1.90 -38.02
CA GLU A 828 -10.21 -1.57 -39.24
C GLU A 828 -11.36 -0.59 -38.94
N GLN A 829 -11.99 -0.71 -37.77
CA GLN A 829 -13.18 0.04 -37.39
C GLN A 829 -12.92 1.03 -36.26
N GLU A 830 -13.61 2.17 -36.33
CA GLU A 830 -13.69 3.14 -35.24
C GLU A 830 -14.61 2.63 -34.13
N GLN A 831 -14.16 2.70 -32.89
CA GLN A 831 -14.99 2.49 -31.72
C GLN A 831 -15.68 3.80 -31.33
N LYS A 832 -17.01 3.86 -31.49
CA LYS A 832 -17.83 5.00 -31.05
C LYS A 832 -17.96 5.02 -29.52
N ILE A 833 -17.73 6.18 -28.93
CA ILE A 833 -17.74 6.40 -27.47
C ILE A 833 -18.57 7.65 -27.18
N GLY A 834 -19.48 7.60 -26.22
CA GLY A 834 -20.19 8.79 -25.72
C GLY A 834 -19.62 9.22 -24.37
N MET A 835 -19.20 10.48 -24.26
CA MET A 835 -18.83 11.09 -22.98
C MET A 835 -19.83 12.18 -22.62
N GLU A 836 -20.34 12.15 -21.40
CA GLU A 836 -21.30 13.10 -20.84
C GLU A 836 -20.97 13.38 -19.37
N PHE A 837 -21.40 14.55 -18.88
CA PHE A 837 -21.34 14.90 -17.47
C PHE A 837 -22.77 14.99 -16.93
N LEU A 838 -23.01 14.35 -15.80
CA LEU A 838 -24.31 14.27 -15.15
C LEU A 838 -24.17 14.50 -13.65
N ILE A 839 -25.25 14.93 -13.01
CA ILE A 839 -25.32 15.24 -11.59
C ILE A 839 -26.46 14.43 -10.96
N TYR A 840 -26.15 13.75 -9.85
CA TYR A 840 -27.16 13.15 -8.99
C TYR A 840 -27.58 14.12 -7.88
N GLY A 841 -28.88 14.22 -7.63
CA GLY A 841 -29.41 14.90 -6.45
C GLY A 841 -29.39 14.00 -5.20
N THR A 842 -30.02 14.45 -4.13
CA THR A 842 -30.26 13.65 -2.92
C THR A 842 -31.74 13.66 -2.62
N ARG A 843 -32.27 12.52 -2.15
CA ARG A 843 -33.67 12.40 -1.77
C ARG A 843 -34.11 13.46 -0.73
N THR A 844 -35.37 13.86 -0.79
CA THR A 844 -35.99 14.84 0.12
C THR A 844 -36.47 14.24 1.44
N SER A 845 -36.45 12.91 1.57
CA SER A 845 -36.84 12.18 2.77
C SER A 845 -35.86 12.41 3.93
N LYS A 846 -36.16 11.80 5.09
CA LYS A 846 -35.38 11.98 6.33
C LYS A 846 -33.93 11.52 6.16
N ASP A 847 -33.73 10.37 5.53
CA ASP A 847 -32.42 9.82 5.24
C ASP A 847 -31.88 10.44 3.95
N LYS A 848 -30.60 10.85 3.91
CA LYS A 848 -30.03 11.62 2.79
C LYS A 848 -28.65 11.09 2.42
N SER A 849 -28.22 11.39 1.19
CA SER A 849 -26.83 11.23 0.80
C SER A 849 -25.93 11.99 1.78
N GLY A 850 -24.76 11.43 2.07
CA GLY A 850 -23.78 11.99 2.98
C GLY A 850 -22.39 11.44 2.69
N ALA A 851 -21.49 11.51 3.68
CA ALA A 851 -20.12 11.04 3.48
C ALA A 851 -20.06 9.52 3.19
N TYR A 852 -20.93 8.73 3.83
CA TYR A 852 -21.01 7.28 3.66
C TYR A 852 -22.01 6.87 2.58
N LEU A 853 -23.25 7.38 2.71
CA LEU A 853 -24.40 6.92 1.93
C LEU A 853 -24.53 7.69 0.61
N PHE A 854 -24.85 6.97 -0.46
CA PHE A 854 -25.28 7.57 -1.72
C PHE A 854 -26.73 7.18 -2.00
N LEU A 855 -27.63 8.15 -1.82
CA LEU A 855 -29.08 8.01 -1.87
C LEU A 855 -29.68 9.01 -2.86
N PRO A 856 -29.51 8.76 -4.18
CA PRO A 856 -29.96 9.69 -5.21
C PRO A 856 -31.49 9.84 -5.23
N ASP A 857 -31.97 10.98 -5.72
CA ASP A 857 -33.41 11.26 -5.91
C ASP A 857 -33.96 10.76 -7.26
N GLY A 858 -33.20 9.93 -7.96
CA GLY A 858 -33.52 9.36 -9.26
C GLY A 858 -32.27 9.23 -10.14
N ASP A 859 -32.47 9.05 -11.44
CA ASP A 859 -31.39 9.04 -12.42
C ASP A 859 -30.65 10.39 -12.47
N ALA A 860 -29.37 10.33 -12.85
CA ALA A 860 -28.56 11.54 -12.99
C ALA A 860 -29.09 12.43 -14.12
N LYS A 861 -28.95 13.75 -13.95
CA LYS A 861 -29.45 14.77 -14.88
C LYS A 861 -28.29 15.64 -15.36
N VAL A 862 -28.40 16.18 -16.58
CA VAL A 862 -27.43 17.11 -17.17
C VAL A 862 -27.35 18.42 -16.40
#